data_AF-A0A0N4ZGJ0-F1
#
_entry.id   AF-A0A0N4ZGJ0-F1
#
_cell.length_a   1.000
_cell.length_b   1.000
_cell.length_c   1.000
_cell.angle_alpha   90.00
_cell.angle_beta   90.00
_cell.angle_gamma   90.00
#
_symmetry.space_group_name_H-M   'P 1'
#
loop_
_entity.id
_entity.type
_entity.pdbx_description
1 polymer ?
#
loop_
_entity_poly.entity_id
_entity_poly.type
_entity_poly.pdbx_seq_one_letter_code
_entity_poly.pdbx_strand_id
1 'polypeptide(L)'
;MTPQPIEKDDDKVKEQKQPQRMKQKETKIGIKDGICNMKSYELFSPDYKNLISSNKDNHKSYEDEDCEINYKNNFYTLQDGILSSKGRHIKCQYSCKYPDGDREIIDSDFISFDNSVLLPCDVFQLMCNDLVKNVSYYDFTYHIRRLNNINEYEPSFLKKKYKMSGFINKRYDVHIYVIGSLSRYQALRSLKETRKYLLENYFGVEFNYLNVHQGNGRSNGYSLLLNRVDKNIYDIFGLKKPRINDWGRNDACKVPLREDTYLVTLFRKMGYITLIGEDAEVYGYFNWPNCVGFIKNVAHHFLRPFQILFGYKDIQTFVVEKFVEKCQFYGFHILEYLEKFLDRYYHKPKMTLLWQTNIMDEDIENSYKADKYFAEFFENVYEYYNNSFVFFIGNHGYQRKNYLDTGIGSFENKNPYFFLSVPYELKKNKELIKNLKENSNKHISFLDIYATILDILTDGRKNNFNKLTSFDLSNTVNFKVKGSSLFRPVKKGRTCYDMYISYENCLCETHFEELDESYRKERKELKKAFVMAINSRINSGNASLICEELSLDKKEIFKVRKAISDKNDVAYEVEGVVQPGNLKYKATFDKKFALVNNVIELLAYEDKKKFDCAKVFYATSKSLRYKEVTTKYNKSLKCTIPTFDIWSSDIKQFVKRRQKTKECIKRYTNEYYEIKNDYLSLHPKIKENIKCHYIKLLPKGDNDWVIGKKKPLNQPIKMDFDIFKVVCIDENKKVVFKDINYHVRRLEITNRTEKVSFLRDGYGIENRNKKYSINIFVIDSLSYYHAKRGLTKTRKLLLKNYQSIEFPLLNRISDNSRPNAYGFLMNMNRNNISSLDGDKKPIFSDFGEDDPCRVQLKDDTYIAKMYRDMGYITMNGEDYISGSVFRWNRCKSFINEQYDHTLRPFQLARRIKSFNLIIKKSLELKCLKYNFFLQDYMKQFAETYKDKASFSWIWATDVLHHHLNNIYEYDDMLEDYFKENEKTFENNFLIIMSDHGFRLSDFQRSDIGKYEANNPYFMISVPKDLRDNDSLMRNLKYNSKKLISHMDVYATLLDILTEARRSNFNDMKPFDLSTIVNFKVKGKSLLRLLPRKNRSCFELYIPLEFCLCSINFDPSVEITNFEENVLKINFINNINTRIANANLTEECAVRTINEKKPFKIVAAYKNDNSKIYKVEGYSLPGIGLFLGIFDSNFKLISNEIQRINKYGEESDKCIEEQLNSKYCYCKKLIQDSTK
;
A
#
# COMPACT_ATOMS: atom_id res chain seq x y z
N MET A 1 -47.53 36.63 -15.28
CA MET A 1 -48.63 36.45 -16.25
C MET A 1 -48.69 34.96 -16.58
N THR A 2 -49.64 34.27 -15.96
CA THR A 2 -49.98 32.86 -16.23
C THR A 2 -50.65 32.75 -17.60
N PRO A 3 -50.27 31.75 -18.42
CA PRO A 3 -51.17 31.20 -19.42
C PRO A 3 -51.54 29.74 -19.10
N GLN A 4 -52.78 29.42 -19.47
CA GLN A 4 -53.58 28.23 -19.17
C GLN A 4 -53.07 26.90 -19.76
N PRO A 5 -53.55 25.75 -19.24
CA PRO A 5 -53.31 24.43 -19.81
C PRO A 5 -54.17 24.20 -21.05
N ILE A 6 -53.57 23.65 -22.11
CA ILE A 6 -54.27 23.27 -23.35
C ILE A 6 -54.96 21.93 -23.14
N GLU A 7 -56.26 21.91 -23.41
CA GLU A 7 -57.16 20.76 -23.40
C GLU A 7 -56.73 19.66 -24.38
N LYS A 8 -56.98 18.41 -23.97
CA LYS A 8 -56.89 17.22 -24.81
C LYS A 8 -58.05 17.20 -25.79
N ASP A 9 -57.75 17.21 -27.08
CA ASP A 9 -58.67 16.70 -28.10
C ASP A 9 -58.38 15.20 -28.29
N ASP A 10 -59.34 14.39 -27.87
CA ASP A 10 -59.52 13.01 -28.31
C ASP A 10 -60.01 13.04 -29.78
N ASP A 11 -59.21 12.54 -30.73
CA ASP A 11 -59.70 11.52 -31.67
C ASP A 11 -58.67 11.00 -32.68
N LYS A 12 -58.77 9.68 -32.92
CA LYS A 12 -58.22 8.86 -34.02
C LYS A 12 -56.73 8.48 -33.96
N VAL A 13 -56.42 7.59 -33.02
CA VAL A 13 -55.39 6.56 -33.23
C VAL A 13 -55.83 5.64 -34.38
N LYS A 14 -55.28 5.86 -35.58
CA LYS A 14 -55.18 4.79 -36.57
C LYS A 14 -54.16 3.79 -36.06
N GLU A 15 -54.59 2.55 -35.82
CA GLU A 15 -53.72 1.39 -35.63
C GLU A 15 -52.65 1.35 -36.74
N GLN A 16 -51.43 1.80 -36.42
CA GLN A 16 -50.26 1.39 -37.19
C GLN A 16 -49.87 0.00 -36.72
N LYS A 17 -50.27 -0.96 -37.55
CA LYS A 17 -49.90 -2.38 -37.54
C LYS A 17 -48.47 -2.58 -37.02
N GLN A 18 -48.36 -3.57 -36.13
CA GLN A 18 -47.11 -4.21 -35.68
C GLN A 18 -46.01 -4.17 -36.75
N PRO A 19 -44.75 -3.82 -36.40
CA PRO A 19 -43.66 -3.92 -37.35
C PRO A 19 -43.49 -5.39 -37.72
N GLN A 20 -43.83 -5.69 -38.98
CA GLN A 20 -43.59 -6.96 -39.65
C GLN A 20 -42.18 -7.46 -39.36
N ARG A 21 -42.05 -8.79 -39.15
CA ARG A 21 -40.80 -9.55 -39.19
C ARG A 21 -39.85 -8.94 -40.22
N MET A 22 -38.85 -8.18 -39.77
CA MET A 22 -37.73 -7.80 -40.63
C MET A 22 -36.98 -9.09 -40.99
N LYS A 23 -37.24 -9.60 -42.20
CA LYS A 23 -36.37 -10.60 -42.82
C LYS A 23 -34.96 -10.01 -42.86
N GLN A 24 -34.04 -10.62 -42.10
CA GLN A 24 -32.62 -10.26 -42.11
C GLN A 24 -32.06 -10.45 -43.52
N LYS A 25 -31.80 -9.33 -44.21
CA LYS A 25 -30.85 -9.29 -45.32
C LYS A 25 -29.54 -8.76 -44.77
N GLU A 26 -28.44 -9.45 -45.04
CA GLU A 26 -27.08 -8.93 -44.85
C GLU A 26 -27.02 -7.52 -45.45
N THR A 27 -26.83 -6.52 -44.59
CA THR A 27 -26.72 -5.14 -45.06
C THR A 27 -25.27 -4.95 -45.52
N LYS A 28 -25.01 -5.19 -46.80
CA LYS A 28 -23.75 -4.75 -47.44
C LYS A 28 -23.72 -3.22 -47.37
N ILE A 29 -23.07 -2.66 -46.35
CA ILE A 29 -22.74 -1.23 -46.30
C ILE A 29 -21.83 -1.01 -47.50
N GLY A 30 -22.37 -0.51 -48.61
CA GLY A 30 -21.72 -0.61 -49.92
C GLY A 30 -20.27 -0.13 -49.94
N ILE A 31 -19.35 -1.07 -49.80
CA ILE A 31 -17.97 -1.01 -50.24
C ILE A 31 -18.00 -1.72 -51.59
N LYS A 32 -17.47 -1.10 -52.64
CA LYS A 32 -17.39 -1.74 -53.96
C LYS A 32 -16.38 -2.90 -53.97
N ASP A 33 -15.69 -3.16 -52.86
CA ASP A 33 -14.31 -3.66 -52.87
C ASP A 33 -14.00 -4.75 -51.81
N GLY A 34 -14.98 -5.37 -51.14
CA GLY A 34 -14.77 -6.70 -50.51
C GLY A 34 -13.88 -6.86 -49.25
N ILE A 35 -13.22 -5.83 -48.71
CA ILE A 35 -12.32 -5.98 -47.52
C ILE A 35 -13.06 -6.01 -46.16
N CYS A 36 -14.24 -5.40 -46.06
CA CYS A 36 -14.89 -5.10 -44.79
C CYS A 36 -16.36 -5.56 -44.81
N ASN A 37 -16.62 -6.71 -44.16
CA ASN A 37 -17.94 -7.28 -44.00
C ASN A 37 -18.43 -7.13 -42.55
N MET A 38 -19.57 -6.44 -42.39
CA MET A 38 -20.26 -6.34 -41.10
C MET A 38 -21.21 -7.53 -40.94
N LYS A 39 -20.95 -8.38 -39.94
CA LYS A 39 -21.87 -9.48 -39.60
C LYS A 39 -23.17 -8.94 -39.02
N SER A 40 -24.27 -9.63 -39.29
CA SER A 40 -25.56 -9.38 -38.65
C SER A 40 -25.98 -10.61 -37.86
N TYR A 41 -26.42 -10.39 -36.62
CA TYR A 41 -26.95 -11.45 -35.74
C TYR A 41 -28.42 -11.19 -35.42
N GLU A 42 -29.17 -12.25 -35.11
CA GLU A 42 -30.51 -12.16 -34.52
C GLU A 42 -30.46 -11.46 -33.16
N LEU A 43 -31.42 -10.55 -32.92
CA LEU A 43 -31.49 -9.81 -31.67
C LEU A 43 -31.67 -10.74 -30.46
N PHE A 44 -32.43 -11.83 -30.57
CA PHE A 44 -32.57 -12.82 -29.49
C PHE A 44 -31.99 -14.17 -29.91
N SER A 45 -30.67 -14.19 -30.17
CA SER A 45 -29.97 -15.41 -30.59
C SER A 45 -30.03 -16.53 -29.52
N PRO A 46 -29.82 -17.80 -29.91
CA PRO A 46 -29.70 -18.90 -28.97
C PRO A 46 -28.65 -18.65 -27.88
N ASP A 47 -27.49 -18.09 -28.25
CA ASP A 47 -26.42 -17.74 -27.32
C ASP A 47 -26.86 -16.72 -26.25
N TYR A 48 -27.61 -15.69 -26.66
CA TYR A 48 -28.16 -14.70 -25.72
C TYR A 48 -29.25 -15.32 -24.82
N LYS A 49 -30.13 -16.15 -25.39
CA LYS A 49 -31.16 -16.87 -24.60
C LYS A 49 -30.54 -17.81 -23.58
N ASN A 50 -29.45 -18.48 -23.95
CA ASN A 50 -28.69 -19.33 -23.04
C ASN A 50 -28.07 -18.53 -21.90
N LEU A 51 -27.50 -17.35 -22.19
CA LEU A 51 -26.97 -16.43 -21.17
C LEU A 51 -28.01 -16.13 -20.09
N ILE A 52 -29.19 -15.63 -20.48
CA ILE A 52 -30.25 -15.26 -19.54
C ILE A 52 -30.90 -16.48 -18.86
N SER A 53 -31.01 -17.63 -19.55
CA SER A 53 -31.63 -18.84 -18.97
C SER A 53 -30.73 -19.59 -17.96
N SER A 54 -29.41 -19.37 -18.01
CA SER A 54 -28.45 -19.98 -17.07
C SER A 54 -28.43 -19.30 -15.68
N ASN A 55 -29.09 -18.15 -15.53
CA ASN A 55 -29.28 -17.42 -14.27
C ASN A 55 -30.51 -17.89 -13.45
N LYS A 56 -31.08 -19.06 -13.77
CA LYS A 56 -32.39 -19.54 -13.29
C LYS A 56 -32.57 -19.69 -11.77
N ASP A 57 -31.50 -19.75 -10.98
CA ASP A 57 -31.61 -19.84 -9.50
C ASP A 57 -32.06 -18.53 -8.82
N ASN A 58 -32.21 -17.43 -9.57
CA ASN A 58 -32.65 -16.12 -9.03
C ASN A 58 -33.94 -15.57 -9.68
N HIS A 59 -34.68 -16.36 -10.47
CA HIS A 59 -35.94 -15.90 -11.06
C HIS A 59 -37.08 -15.84 -10.04
N LYS A 60 -37.16 -14.74 -9.29
CA LYS A 60 -38.46 -14.14 -8.96
C LYS A 60 -38.89 -13.27 -10.13
N SER A 61 -40.16 -13.38 -10.52
CA SER A 61 -40.80 -12.47 -11.46
C SER A 61 -40.49 -11.03 -11.08
N TYR A 62 -39.97 -10.25 -12.04
CA TYR A 62 -39.64 -8.85 -11.86
C TYR A 62 -40.90 -7.98 -11.87
N GLU A 63 -41.79 -8.23 -10.91
CA GLU A 63 -42.80 -7.25 -10.49
C GLU A 63 -42.12 -6.28 -9.53
N ASP A 64 -42.33 -4.98 -9.72
CA ASP A 64 -41.92 -3.91 -8.79
C ASP A 64 -42.43 -4.32 -7.39
N GLU A 65 -41.54 -4.79 -6.49
CA GLU A 65 -41.88 -4.78 -5.07
C GLU A 65 -42.07 -3.30 -4.71
N ASP A 66 -43.30 -2.92 -4.38
CA ASP A 66 -43.67 -1.56 -3.96
C ASP A 66 -42.69 -1.07 -2.89
N CYS A 67 -41.72 -0.24 -3.29
CA CYS A 67 -40.75 0.32 -2.37
C CYS A 67 -41.36 1.56 -1.70
N GLU A 68 -41.62 1.47 -0.40
CA GLU A 68 -42.07 2.61 0.40
C GLU A 68 -40.88 3.45 0.87
N ILE A 69 -40.92 4.77 0.59
CA ILE A 69 -39.89 5.72 1.02
C ILE A 69 -39.93 5.85 2.55
N ASN A 70 -38.93 5.29 3.21
CA ASN A 70 -38.80 5.27 4.68
C ASN A 70 -37.76 6.26 5.23
N TYR A 71 -37.03 6.97 4.36
CA TYR A 71 -36.03 7.94 4.74
C TYR A 71 -36.64 9.21 5.39
N LYS A 72 -36.26 9.52 6.64
CA LYS A 72 -36.65 10.76 7.34
C LYS A 72 -35.43 11.51 7.90
N ASN A 73 -35.15 12.70 7.38
CA ASN A 73 -34.15 13.61 7.95
C ASN A 73 -34.81 14.67 8.86
N ASN A 74 -34.62 14.53 10.17
CA ASN A 74 -35.17 15.46 11.18
C ASN A 74 -34.15 16.48 11.72
N PHE A 75 -32.90 16.46 11.24
CA PHE A 75 -31.80 17.21 11.86
C PHE A 75 -31.41 18.49 11.10
N TYR A 76 -31.48 18.47 9.77
CA TYR A 76 -31.06 19.60 8.94
C TYR A 76 -31.93 19.79 7.69
N THR A 77 -31.88 20.99 7.12
CA THR A 77 -32.32 21.30 5.76
C THR A 77 -31.13 21.77 4.92
N LEU A 78 -31.14 21.44 3.63
CA LEU A 78 -30.15 21.93 2.68
C LEU A 78 -30.90 22.51 1.49
N GLN A 79 -30.91 23.83 1.39
CA GLN A 79 -31.61 24.55 0.32
C GLN A 79 -30.69 25.60 -0.26
N ASP A 80 -30.58 25.60 -1.58
CA ASP A 80 -29.65 26.46 -2.34
C ASP A 80 -28.21 26.51 -1.81
N GLY A 81 -27.70 25.37 -1.32
CA GLY A 81 -26.37 25.28 -0.73
C GLY A 81 -26.20 25.90 0.65
N ILE A 82 -27.29 26.39 1.24
CA ILE A 82 -27.36 26.81 2.63
C ILE A 82 -27.82 25.62 3.47
N LEU A 83 -26.93 25.15 4.32
CA LEU A 83 -27.18 24.10 5.29
C LEU A 83 -27.72 24.73 6.58
N SER A 84 -28.92 24.36 7.02
CA SER A 84 -29.57 24.91 8.21
C SER A 84 -29.99 23.81 9.19
N SER A 85 -29.87 24.06 10.50
CA SER A 85 -30.37 23.13 11.52
C SER A 85 -31.90 23.22 11.64
N LYS A 86 -32.59 22.10 11.88
CA LYS A 86 -34.07 22.07 11.99
C LYS A 86 -34.62 22.56 13.34
N GLY A 87 -33.76 22.90 14.30
CA GLY A 87 -34.17 23.40 15.60
C GLY A 87 -33.00 23.93 16.43
N ARG A 88 -33.27 24.90 17.31
CA ARG A 88 -32.23 25.51 18.19
C ARG A 88 -31.58 24.53 19.17
N HIS A 89 -32.27 23.43 19.48
CA HIS A 89 -31.77 22.33 20.32
C HIS A 89 -30.89 21.33 19.54
N ILE A 90 -30.79 21.47 18.22
CA ILE A 90 -29.97 20.62 17.35
C ILE A 90 -28.67 21.36 17.05
N LYS A 91 -27.54 20.79 17.49
CA LYS A 91 -26.19 21.33 17.23
C LYS A 91 -25.50 20.49 16.17
N CYS A 92 -25.10 21.13 15.08
CA CYS A 92 -24.50 20.46 13.93
C CYS A 92 -23.10 20.99 13.63
N GLN A 93 -22.27 20.11 13.07
CA GLN A 93 -20.97 20.41 12.51
C GLN A 93 -20.79 19.68 11.18
N TYR A 94 -20.08 20.29 10.23
CA TYR A 94 -19.82 19.69 8.93
C TYR A 94 -18.32 19.70 8.59
N SER A 95 -17.89 18.75 7.77
CA SER A 95 -16.54 18.68 7.19
C SER A 95 -16.66 18.50 5.67
N CYS A 96 -16.04 19.40 4.92
CA CYS A 96 -16.01 19.37 3.48
C CYS A 96 -15.03 18.34 2.94
N LYS A 97 -15.39 17.70 1.83
CA LYS A 97 -14.59 16.72 1.10
C LYS A 97 -14.23 17.29 -0.27
N TYR A 98 -13.01 17.82 -0.39
CA TYR A 98 -12.53 18.39 -1.66
C TYR A 98 -11.83 17.33 -2.50
N PRO A 99 -12.03 17.29 -3.83
CA PRO A 99 -11.24 16.43 -4.68
C PRO A 99 -9.79 16.95 -4.77
N ASP A 100 -8.82 16.04 -4.79
CA ASP A 100 -7.44 16.31 -5.20
C ASP A 100 -7.06 15.32 -6.32
N GLY A 101 -7.41 15.71 -7.55
CA GLY A 101 -7.39 14.81 -8.70
C GLY A 101 -8.41 13.69 -8.57
N ASP A 102 -8.15 12.57 -9.22
CA ASP A 102 -9.11 11.46 -9.32
C ASP A 102 -9.03 10.45 -8.15
N ARG A 103 -8.02 10.56 -7.27
CA ARG A 103 -7.67 9.51 -6.29
C ARG A 103 -7.66 9.95 -4.84
N GLU A 104 -7.58 11.24 -4.56
CA GLU A 104 -7.42 11.74 -3.19
C GLU A 104 -8.55 12.69 -2.83
N ILE A 105 -8.90 12.69 -1.54
CA ILE A 105 -9.80 13.65 -0.92
C ILE A 105 -8.96 14.48 0.05
N ILE A 106 -9.19 15.78 0.04
CA ILE A 106 -8.71 16.68 1.08
C ILE A 106 -9.90 17.00 1.99
N ASP A 107 -9.81 16.58 3.25
CA ASP A 107 -10.80 16.86 4.28
C ASP A 107 -10.58 18.26 4.87
N SER A 108 -11.66 19.02 5.10
CA SER A 108 -11.61 20.18 5.99
C SER A 108 -11.80 19.77 7.45
N ASP A 109 -11.37 20.64 8.36
CA ASP A 109 -11.75 20.55 9.77
C ASP A 109 -13.28 20.55 9.91
N PHE A 110 -13.77 20.01 11.03
CA PHE A 110 -15.18 20.11 11.39
C PHE A 110 -15.52 21.54 11.83
N ILE A 111 -16.50 22.13 11.15
CA ILE A 111 -16.96 23.49 11.39
C ILE A 111 -18.39 23.42 11.95
N SER A 112 -18.56 23.92 13.18
CA SER A 112 -19.87 24.06 13.82
C SER A 112 -20.67 25.22 13.23
N PHE A 113 -21.99 25.07 13.18
CA PHE A 113 -22.91 26.15 12.79
C PHE A 113 -24.17 26.15 13.67
N ASP A 114 -24.62 27.34 14.06
CA ASP A 114 -25.72 27.48 15.02
C ASP A 114 -27.11 27.56 14.38
N ASN A 115 -27.21 28.21 13.21
CA ASN A 115 -28.47 28.36 12.46
C ASN A 115 -28.32 27.87 11.02
N SER A 116 -27.51 28.56 10.23
CA SER A 116 -27.28 28.23 8.82
C SER A 116 -25.86 28.57 8.39
N VAL A 117 -25.37 27.87 7.37
CA VAL A 117 -24.04 28.07 6.78
C VAL A 117 -24.07 27.79 5.28
N LEU A 118 -23.38 28.61 4.49
CA LEU A 118 -23.18 28.35 3.07
C LEU A 118 -22.08 27.29 2.91
N LEU A 119 -22.40 26.18 2.26
CA LEU A 119 -21.44 25.10 2.04
C LEU A 119 -20.46 25.43 0.90
N PRO A 120 -19.14 25.37 1.16
CA PRO A 120 -18.11 25.72 0.17
C PRO A 120 -17.70 24.55 -0.76
N CYS A 121 -18.31 23.37 -0.63
CA CYS A 121 -17.91 22.12 -1.27
C CYS A 121 -19.12 21.32 -1.75
N ASP A 122 -18.97 20.50 -2.80
CA ASP A 122 -20.08 19.68 -3.30
C ASP A 122 -20.37 18.47 -2.41
N VAL A 123 -19.33 17.88 -1.80
CA VAL A 123 -19.44 16.67 -0.97
C VAL A 123 -19.02 17.02 0.45
N PHE A 124 -19.81 16.60 1.43
CA PHE A 124 -19.54 16.88 2.84
C PHE A 124 -20.06 15.77 3.75
N GLN A 125 -19.44 15.70 4.93
CA GLN A 125 -19.86 14.89 6.05
C GLN A 125 -20.53 15.80 7.09
N LEU A 126 -21.59 15.31 7.72
CA LEU A 126 -22.37 16.03 8.72
C LEU A 126 -22.48 15.22 10.01
N MET A 127 -22.41 15.91 11.16
CA MET A 127 -22.73 15.36 12.47
C MET A 127 -23.65 16.32 13.21
N CYS A 128 -24.81 15.84 13.66
CA CYS A 128 -25.79 16.64 14.39
C CYS A 128 -26.19 15.93 15.70
N ASN A 129 -26.36 16.69 16.78
CA ASN A 129 -26.82 16.19 18.07
C ASN A 129 -28.11 16.91 18.49
N ASP A 130 -29.17 16.15 18.76
CA ASP A 130 -30.37 16.65 19.43
C ASP A 130 -30.14 16.62 20.94
N LEU A 131 -30.00 17.81 21.54
CA LEU A 131 -29.69 17.97 22.97
C LEU A 131 -30.88 17.63 23.88
N VAL A 132 -32.10 17.55 23.36
CA VAL A 132 -33.30 17.22 24.13
C VAL A 132 -33.55 15.71 24.12
N LYS A 133 -33.40 15.07 22.96
CA LYS A 133 -33.61 13.62 22.82
C LYS A 133 -32.35 12.79 23.09
N ASN A 134 -31.20 13.45 23.20
CA ASN A 134 -29.88 12.82 23.35
C ASN A 134 -29.56 11.82 22.21
N VAL A 135 -29.88 12.21 20.97
CA VAL A 135 -29.65 11.41 19.76
C VAL A 135 -28.62 12.10 18.87
N SER A 136 -27.63 11.33 18.39
CA SER A 136 -26.65 11.78 17.40
C SER A 136 -26.99 11.25 16.01
N TYR A 137 -26.92 12.12 15.01
CA TYR A 137 -27.16 11.83 13.61
C TYR A 137 -25.91 12.11 12.77
N TYR A 138 -25.54 11.17 11.93
CA TYR A 138 -24.37 11.22 11.05
C TYR A 138 -24.84 11.12 9.60
N ASP A 139 -24.24 11.88 8.70
CA ASP A 139 -24.56 11.79 7.28
C ASP A 139 -23.35 12.04 6.38
N PHE A 140 -23.33 11.38 5.22
CA PHE A 140 -22.44 11.64 4.10
C PHE A 140 -23.30 11.95 2.89
N THR A 141 -23.20 13.16 2.36
CA THR A 141 -24.11 13.63 1.32
C THR A 141 -23.43 14.62 0.39
N TYR A 142 -24.17 15.04 -0.64
CA TYR A 142 -23.67 15.93 -1.68
C TYR A 142 -24.73 16.94 -2.13
N HIS A 143 -24.25 18.05 -2.69
CA HIS A 143 -25.03 19.08 -3.36
C HIS A 143 -24.17 19.77 -4.42
N ILE A 144 -24.72 20.78 -5.08
CA ILE A 144 -23.95 21.65 -5.98
C ILE A 144 -23.64 22.94 -5.25
N ARG A 145 -22.36 23.17 -4.96
CA ARG A 145 -21.91 24.39 -4.27
C ARG A 145 -22.11 25.63 -5.13
N ARG A 146 -22.17 26.80 -4.49
CA ARG A 146 -22.24 28.07 -5.20
C ARG A 146 -20.84 28.49 -5.69
N LEU A 147 -20.72 28.87 -6.96
CA LEU A 147 -19.50 29.45 -7.52
C LEU A 147 -19.60 30.98 -7.51
N ASN A 148 -18.73 31.63 -6.75
CA ASN A 148 -18.76 33.10 -6.60
C ASN A 148 -18.15 33.83 -7.81
N ASN A 149 -17.09 33.27 -8.42
CA ASN A 149 -16.44 33.80 -9.63
C ASN A 149 -16.08 32.63 -10.58
N ILE A 150 -16.46 32.73 -11.85
CA ILE A 150 -16.03 31.81 -12.91
C ILE A 150 -14.93 32.51 -13.69
N ASN A 151 -13.68 32.12 -13.47
CA ASN A 151 -12.54 32.72 -14.16
C ASN A 151 -12.62 32.38 -15.65
N GLU A 152 -12.59 33.40 -16.51
CA GLU A 152 -12.38 33.22 -17.94
C GLU A 152 -10.89 32.92 -18.19
N TYR A 153 -10.61 31.79 -18.85
CA TYR A 153 -9.24 31.42 -19.21
C TYR A 153 -9.00 31.79 -20.67
N GLU A 154 -7.78 32.21 -21.01
CA GLU A 154 -7.41 32.24 -22.43
C GLU A 154 -7.42 30.82 -23.02
N PRO A 155 -8.11 30.59 -24.16
CA PRO A 155 -8.24 29.27 -24.76
C PRO A 155 -6.97 28.87 -25.51
N SER A 156 -5.90 28.58 -24.77
CA SER A 156 -4.56 28.24 -25.27
C SER A 156 -4.49 27.01 -26.19
N PHE A 157 -5.57 26.21 -26.24
CA PHE A 157 -5.68 25.06 -27.14
C PHE A 157 -6.07 25.45 -28.57
N LEU A 158 -6.57 26.67 -28.81
CA LEU A 158 -6.90 27.16 -30.16
C LEU A 158 -5.63 27.64 -30.89
N LYS A 159 -5.59 27.48 -32.22
CA LYS A 159 -4.51 28.03 -33.04
C LYS A 159 -4.56 29.56 -33.00
N LYS A 160 -3.39 30.22 -32.90
CA LYS A 160 -3.30 31.70 -32.89
C LYS A 160 -4.01 32.37 -34.07
N LYS A 161 -3.99 31.74 -35.26
CA LYS A 161 -4.68 32.24 -36.46
C LYS A 161 -6.20 31.99 -36.46
N TYR A 162 -6.68 31.11 -35.59
CA TYR A 162 -8.10 30.82 -35.44
C TYR A 162 -8.73 31.87 -34.53
N LYS A 163 -9.27 32.93 -35.15
CA LYS A 163 -10.08 33.91 -34.44
C LYS A 163 -11.50 33.36 -34.28
N MET A 164 -11.94 33.27 -33.04
CA MET A 164 -13.37 33.16 -32.70
C MET A 164 -13.92 34.58 -32.83
N SER A 165 -14.88 34.81 -33.74
CA SER A 165 -15.43 36.16 -33.95
C SER A 165 -16.01 36.67 -32.64
N GLY A 166 -15.58 37.87 -32.24
CA GLY A 166 -16.02 38.52 -31.03
C GLY A 166 -17.51 38.86 -31.13
N PHE A 167 -18.26 38.39 -30.14
CA PHE A 167 -19.67 38.68 -29.89
C PHE A 167 -20.68 38.10 -30.93
N ILE A 168 -21.75 37.47 -30.43
CA ILE A 168 -22.90 36.91 -31.16
C ILE A 168 -22.69 35.49 -31.76
N ASN A 169 -22.42 34.47 -30.95
CA ASN A 169 -22.81 33.09 -31.32
C ASN A 169 -23.27 32.32 -30.08
N LYS A 170 -24.49 31.77 -30.17
CA LYS A 170 -25.15 31.05 -29.08
C LYS A 170 -24.28 29.90 -28.57
N ARG A 171 -24.23 29.73 -27.25
CA ARG A 171 -23.61 28.57 -26.61
C ARG A 171 -24.71 27.54 -26.37
N TYR A 172 -24.48 26.34 -26.87
CA TYR A 172 -25.34 25.19 -26.60
C TYR A 172 -24.76 24.38 -25.47
N ASP A 173 -25.65 23.82 -24.64
CA ASP A 173 -25.28 22.92 -23.56
C ASP A 173 -24.90 21.56 -24.14
N VAL A 174 -24.06 20.81 -23.43
CA VAL A 174 -23.61 19.48 -23.85
C VAL A 174 -23.71 18.52 -22.68
N HIS A 175 -24.48 17.45 -22.86
CA HIS A 175 -24.67 16.41 -21.86
C HIS A 175 -24.21 15.07 -22.42
N ILE A 176 -23.20 14.48 -21.78
CA ILE A 176 -22.66 13.17 -22.15
C ILE A 176 -23.01 12.17 -21.06
N TYR A 177 -23.73 11.13 -21.46
CA TYR A 177 -24.10 9.99 -20.64
C TYR A 177 -23.43 8.75 -21.18
N VAL A 178 -22.61 8.10 -20.36
CA VAL A 178 -21.93 6.86 -20.71
C VAL A 178 -22.43 5.74 -19.82
N ILE A 179 -22.94 4.67 -20.42
CA ILE A 179 -23.38 3.45 -19.73
C ILE A 179 -22.37 2.33 -19.99
N GLY A 180 -21.85 1.75 -18.92
CA GLY A 180 -20.94 0.62 -18.90
C GLY A 180 -21.59 -0.62 -19.48
N SER A 181 -20.89 -1.34 -20.35
CA SER A 181 -21.33 -2.64 -20.89
C SER A 181 -22.61 -2.61 -21.75
N LEU A 182 -23.13 -1.43 -22.11
CA LEU A 182 -24.30 -1.28 -22.96
C LEU A 182 -23.96 -1.43 -24.45
N SER A 183 -24.16 -2.64 -25.00
CA SER A 183 -24.10 -2.88 -26.44
C SER A 183 -25.31 -2.26 -27.14
N ARG A 184 -25.20 -2.04 -28.46
CA ARG A 184 -26.35 -1.60 -29.26
C ARG A 184 -27.52 -2.57 -29.13
N TYR A 185 -27.24 -3.86 -29.29
CA TYR A 185 -28.28 -4.89 -29.25
C TYR A 185 -28.91 -4.99 -27.87
N GLN A 186 -28.14 -4.85 -26.80
CA GLN A 186 -28.70 -4.84 -25.46
C GLN A 186 -29.61 -3.63 -25.24
N ALA A 187 -29.22 -2.43 -25.68
CA ALA A 187 -30.11 -1.27 -25.63
C ALA A 187 -31.42 -1.49 -26.42
N LEU A 188 -31.36 -2.14 -27.59
CA LEU A 188 -32.56 -2.51 -28.35
C LEU A 188 -33.47 -3.50 -27.61
N ARG A 189 -32.89 -4.38 -26.78
CA ARG A 189 -33.62 -5.38 -26.00
C ARG A 189 -34.24 -4.79 -24.74
N SER A 190 -33.46 -4.03 -23.97
CA SER A 190 -33.77 -3.70 -22.58
C SER A 190 -34.17 -2.25 -22.32
N LEU A 191 -33.76 -1.30 -23.17
CA LEU A 191 -34.05 0.13 -22.99
C LEU A 191 -35.19 0.60 -23.90
N LYS A 192 -36.31 -0.11 -23.94
CA LYS A 192 -37.39 0.16 -24.91
C LYS A 192 -38.08 1.50 -24.63
N GLU A 193 -38.41 1.79 -23.38
CA GLU A 193 -39.12 2.99 -22.95
C GLU A 193 -38.23 4.22 -23.09
N THR A 194 -37.01 4.14 -22.55
CA THR A 194 -36.00 5.20 -22.67
C THR A 194 -35.74 5.54 -24.13
N ARG A 195 -35.51 4.52 -24.97
CA ARG A 195 -35.24 4.75 -26.40
C ARG A 195 -36.43 5.35 -27.10
N LYS A 196 -37.64 4.86 -26.81
CA LYS A 196 -38.87 5.43 -27.37
C LYS A 196 -38.98 6.92 -27.01
N TYR A 197 -38.83 7.26 -25.73
CA TYR A 197 -38.89 8.64 -25.26
C TYR A 197 -37.82 9.53 -25.92
N LEU A 198 -36.58 9.06 -26.00
CA LEU A 198 -35.47 9.78 -26.64
C LEU A 198 -35.69 9.96 -28.16
N LEU A 199 -36.23 8.96 -28.86
CA LEU A 199 -36.50 9.06 -30.30
C LEU A 199 -37.68 9.98 -30.60
N GLU A 200 -38.76 9.88 -29.82
CA GLU A 200 -40.01 10.62 -30.06
C GLU A 200 -39.92 12.07 -29.56
N ASN A 201 -39.40 12.31 -28.34
CA ASN A 201 -39.38 13.64 -27.73
C ASN A 201 -38.08 14.40 -27.97
N TYR A 202 -36.93 13.71 -27.92
CA TYR A 202 -35.64 14.33 -28.20
C TYR A 202 -35.30 14.37 -29.69
N PHE A 203 -36.03 13.67 -30.57
CA PHE A 203 -35.80 13.61 -32.02
C PHE A 203 -34.35 13.25 -32.39
N GLY A 204 -33.70 12.41 -31.58
CA GLY A 204 -32.30 12.05 -31.81
C GLY A 204 -32.10 10.95 -32.85
N VAL A 205 -30.83 10.66 -33.12
CA VAL A 205 -30.38 9.69 -34.12
C VAL A 205 -29.57 8.59 -33.43
N GLU A 206 -29.95 7.34 -33.65
CA GLU A 206 -29.15 6.18 -33.24
C GLU A 206 -28.14 5.78 -34.32
N PHE A 207 -26.93 5.46 -33.88
CA PHE A 207 -25.84 5.03 -34.75
C PHE A 207 -25.68 3.50 -34.69
N ASN A 208 -25.61 2.88 -35.87
CA ASN A 208 -25.61 1.43 -36.00
C ASN A 208 -24.22 0.80 -35.77
N TYR A 209 -23.14 1.50 -36.15
CA TYR A 209 -21.81 0.91 -36.25
C TYR A 209 -20.74 1.73 -35.52
N LEU A 210 -20.99 2.06 -34.24
CA LEU A 210 -19.94 2.52 -33.33
C LEU A 210 -19.02 1.36 -32.98
N ASN A 211 -17.71 1.53 -33.17
CA ASN A 211 -16.69 0.52 -32.89
C ASN A 211 -15.83 0.94 -31.69
N VAL A 212 -15.58 0.00 -30.79
CA VAL A 212 -14.60 0.17 -29.70
C VAL A 212 -13.18 0.31 -30.24
N HIS A 213 -12.31 1.06 -29.55
CA HIS A 213 -10.88 1.03 -29.82
C HIS A 213 -10.20 -0.15 -29.14
N GLN A 214 -10.66 -0.49 -27.93
CA GLN A 214 -10.22 -1.65 -27.15
C GLN A 214 -11.38 -2.24 -26.36
N GLY A 215 -11.21 -3.48 -25.90
CA GLY A 215 -12.21 -4.18 -25.09
C GLY A 215 -12.32 -3.71 -23.64
N ASN A 216 -12.03 -2.45 -23.29
CA ASN A 216 -12.28 -1.93 -21.94
C ASN A 216 -12.71 -0.46 -21.96
N GLY A 217 -13.43 -0.04 -20.91
CA GLY A 217 -13.98 1.32 -20.79
C GLY A 217 -12.93 2.43 -20.79
N ARG A 218 -11.77 2.24 -20.15
CA ARG A 218 -10.72 3.27 -20.03
C ARG A 218 -10.11 3.64 -21.38
N SER A 219 -9.71 2.64 -22.16
CA SER A 219 -9.12 2.85 -23.48
C SER A 219 -10.11 3.52 -24.45
N ASN A 220 -11.39 3.15 -24.37
CA ASN A 220 -12.46 3.82 -25.14
C ASN A 220 -12.70 5.25 -24.62
N GLY A 221 -12.59 5.48 -23.30
CA GLY A 221 -12.59 6.80 -22.68
C GLY A 221 -11.44 7.70 -23.13
N TYR A 222 -10.21 7.17 -23.29
CA TYR A 222 -9.09 7.92 -23.86
C TYR A 222 -9.39 8.40 -25.28
N SER A 223 -10.07 7.57 -26.08
CA SER A 223 -10.47 7.95 -27.43
C SER A 223 -11.61 8.98 -27.41
N LEU A 224 -12.65 8.74 -26.61
CA LEU A 224 -13.85 9.58 -26.51
C LEU A 224 -13.57 10.97 -25.93
N LEU A 225 -12.70 11.06 -24.92
CA LEU A 225 -12.56 12.27 -24.11
C LEU A 225 -11.19 12.95 -24.22
N LEU A 226 -10.15 12.25 -24.69
CA LEU A 226 -8.79 12.80 -24.84
C LEU A 226 -8.28 12.83 -26.28
N ASN A 227 -8.97 12.21 -27.24
CA ASN A 227 -8.48 12.01 -28.61
C ASN A 227 -7.14 11.24 -28.64
N ARG A 228 -7.03 10.22 -27.77
CA ARG A 228 -5.83 9.37 -27.63
C ARG A 228 -6.14 7.87 -27.67
N VAL A 229 -5.16 7.09 -28.13
CA VAL A 229 -5.16 5.62 -28.23
C VAL A 229 -3.94 5.06 -27.51
N ASP A 230 -4.12 3.98 -26.76
CA ASP A 230 -3.14 3.38 -25.85
C ASP A 230 -2.52 2.07 -26.39
N LYS A 231 -2.82 1.69 -27.64
CA LYS A 231 -2.17 0.56 -28.33
C LYS A 231 -1.67 0.94 -29.72
N ASN A 232 -0.60 0.26 -30.13
CA ASN A 232 -0.09 0.39 -31.49
C ASN A 232 -1.08 -0.23 -32.47
N ILE A 233 -1.31 0.46 -33.59
CA ILE A 233 -2.23 0.03 -34.63
C ILE A 233 -1.43 -0.37 -35.85
N TYR A 234 -1.69 -1.58 -36.32
CA TYR A 234 -1.00 -2.19 -37.43
C TYR A 234 -2.00 -2.45 -38.56
N ASP A 235 -1.51 -2.37 -39.79
CA ASP A 235 -2.28 -2.70 -40.97
C ASP A 235 -2.21 -4.21 -41.22
N ILE A 236 -3.36 -4.87 -41.38
CA ILE A 236 -3.44 -6.33 -41.49
C ILE A 236 -2.67 -6.87 -42.72
N PHE A 237 -2.57 -6.07 -43.77
CA PHE A 237 -1.84 -6.40 -45.00
C PHE A 237 -0.37 -5.93 -44.98
N GLY A 238 0.08 -5.28 -43.90
CA GLY A 238 1.46 -4.79 -43.76
C GLY A 238 1.85 -3.66 -44.73
N LEU A 239 0.88 -2.98 -45.36
CA LEU A 239 1.13 -1.98 -46.40
C LEU A 239 1.35 -0.58 -45.82
N LYS A 240 0.69 -0.29 -44.70
CA LYS A 240 0.80 0.99 -44.01
C LYS A 240 1.73 0.86 -42.80
N LYS A 241 2.53 1.91 -42.54
CA LYS A 241 3.41 1.96 -41.37
C LYS A 241 2.60 1.80 -40.06
N PRO A 242 3.11 1.10 -39.03
CA PRO A 242 2.43 1.03 -37.74
C PRO A 242 2.18 2.43 -37.16
N ARG A 243 0.98 2.67 -36.64
CA ARG A 243 0.69 3.86 -35.84
C ARG A 243 1.06 3.57 -34.40
N ILE A 244 2.06 4.26 -33.89
CA ILE A 244 2.46 4.13 -32.48
C ILE A 244 1.39 4.77 -31.59
N ASN A 245 1.12 4.14 -30.45
CA ASN A 245 0.21 4.67 -29.43
C ASN A 245 0.68 6.03 -28.89
N ASP A 246 -0.23 6.82 -28.33
CA ASP A 246 0.05 8.19 -27.90
C ASP A 246 0.96 8.31 -26.66
N TRP A 247 1.26 7.19 -26.00
CA TRP A 247 2.19 7.12 -24.85
C TRP A 247 3.55 6.50 -25.21
N GLY A 248 3.76 6.10 -26.47
CA GLY A 248 5.03 5.56 -26.95
C GLY A 248 5.41 4.26 -26.26
N ARG A 249 6.54 4.27 -25.52
CA ARG A 249 7.02 3.13 -24.71
C ARG A 249 6.50 3.14 -23.27
N ASN A 250 5.87 4.23 -22.84
CA ASN A 250 5.38 4.37 -21.48
C ASN A 250 4.02 3.67 -21.36
N ASP A 251 3.75 3.10 -20.19
CA ASP A 251 2.42 2.56 -19.90
C ASP A 251 1.43 3.72 -19.71
N ALA A 252 0.40 3.79 -20.56
CA ALA A 252 -0.67 4.78 -20.48
C ALA A 252 -1.41 4.77 -19.14
N CYS A 253 -1.32 3.68 -18.37
CA CYS A 253 -1.86 3.57 -17.01
C CYS A 253 -0.98 4.24 -15.95
N LYS A 254 0.34 4.34 -16.17
CA LYS A 254 1.32 4.87 -15.21
C LYS A 254 1.67 6.35 -15.43
N VAL A 255 1.18 6.95 -16.50
CA VAL A 255 1.42 8.36 -16.84
C VAL A 255 0.21 9.21 -16.44
N PRO A 256 0.40 10.30 -15.67
CA PRO A 256 -0.68 11.25 -15.37
C PRO A 256 -1.34 11.80 -16.64
N LEU A 257 -2.67 11.87 -16.64
CA LEU A 257 -3.44 12.44 -17.74
C LEU A 257 -3.24 13.94 -17.83
N ARG A 258 -3.20 14.44 -19.06
CA ARG A 258 -3.04 15.86 -19.38
C ARG A 258 -4.38 16.46 -19.78
N GLU A 259 -4.63 17.67 -19.30
CA GLU A 259 -5.85 18.45 -19.60
C GLU A 259 -5.83 19.17 -20.96
N ASP A 260 -4.78 18.99 -21.76
CA ASP A 260 -4.57 19.74 -23.01
C ASP A 260 -5.48 19.28 -24.15
N THR A 261 -5.96 18.04 -24.11
CA THR A 261 -6.91 17.49 -25.08
C THR A 261 -8.20 16.99 -24.43
N TYR A 262 -8.40 17.21 -23.14
CA TYR A 262 -9.55 16.68 -22.40
C TYR A 262 -10.80 17.55 -22.57
N LEU A 263 -11.88 16.99 -23.13
CA LEU A 263 -13.08 17.73 -23.53
C LEU A 263 -13.65 18.60 -22.39
N VAL A 264 -13.80 18.07 -21.17
CA VAL A 264 -14.36 18.83 -20.04
C VAL A 264 -13.53 20.08 -19.73
N THR A 265 -12.20 19.96 -19.76
CA THR A 265 -11.31 21.11 -19.55
C THR A 265 -11.31 22.09 -20.72
N LEU A 266 -11.49 21.62 -21.97
CA LEU A 266 -11.64 22.49 -23.12
C LEU A 266 -12.91 23.34 -23.01
N PHE A 267 -14.04 22.74 -22.63
CA PHE A 267 -15.30 23.46 -22.39
C PHE A 267 -15.18 24.45 -21.23
N ARG A 268 -14.56 24.05 -20.11
CA ARG A 268 -14.28 24.94 -18.98
C ARG A 268 -13.45 26.16 -19.41
N LYS A 269 -12.40 25.96 -20.21
CA LYS A 269 -11.57 27.06 -20.76
C LYS A 269 -12.34 27.99 -21.71
N MET A 270 -13.47 27.54 -22.25
CA MET A 270 -14.37 28.32 -23.11
C MET A 270 -15.55 28.94 -22.36
N GLY A 271 -15.50 28.94 -21.02
CA GLY A 271 -16.48 29.59 -20.16
C GLY A 271 -17.76 28.79 -19.91
N TYR A 272 -17.69 27.46 -20.01
CA TYR A 272 -18.78 26.57 -19.60
C TYR A 272 -18.63 26.16 -18.14
N ILE A 273 -19.75 26.03 -17.43
CA ILE A 273 -19.78 25.38 -16.11
C ILE A 273 -19.76 23.87 -16.33
N THR A 274 -18.92 23.16 -15.59
CA THR A 274 -18.64 21.75 -15.87
C THR A 274 -18.92 20.84 -14.68
N LEU A 275 -19.60 19.72 -14.95
CA LEU A 275 -19.90 18.68 -13.97
C LEU A 275 -19.38 17.33 -14.45
N ILE A 276 -18.74 16.59 -13.53
CA ILE A 276 -18.42 15.18 -13.70
C ILE A 276 -19.09 14.40 -12.56
N GLY A 277 -19.86 13.37 -12.92
CA GLY A 277 -20.42 12.40 -11.99
C GLY A 277 -20.20 10.98 -12.50
N GLU A 278 -19.80 10.07 -11.63
CA GLU A 278 -19.63 8.66 -11.97
C GLU A 278 -20.11 7.83 -10.78
N ASP A 279 -20.54 6.59 -11.02
CA ASP A 279 -21.07 5.69 -9.97
C ASP A 279 -20.07 4.59 -9.56
N ALA A 280 -18.98 4.43 -10.31
CA ALA A 280 -17.94 3.45 -10.03
C ALA A 280 -17.32 3.67 -8.64
N GLU A 281 -17.51 2.70 -7.75
CA GLU A 281 -16.95 2.76 -6.41
C GLU A 281 -15.43 2.57 -6.46
N VAL A 282 -14.71 3.29 -5.60
CA VAL A 282 -13.26 3.15 -5.38
C VAL A 282 -12.39 3.67 -6.55
N TYR A 283 -12.73 3.43 -7.83
CA TYR A 283 -11.95 3.86 -9.00
C TYR A 283 -12.81 4.58 -10.05
N GLY A 284 -12.33 5.70 -10.57
CA GLY A 284 -12.98 6.40 -11.69
C GLY A 284 -12.66 5.75 -13.02
N TYR A 285 -13.37 6.11 -14.09
CA TYR A 285 -13.22 5.43 -15.40
C TYR A 285 -11.81 5.60 -16.00
N PHE A 286 -11.06 6.64 -15.62
CA PHE A 286 -9.66 6.82 -16.00
C PHE A 286 -8.65 6.17 -15.06
N ASN A 287 -9.07 5.72 -13.88
CA ASN A 287 -8.19 5.22 -12.82
C ASN A 287 -8.32 3.73 -12.56
N TRP A 288 -9.34 3.09 -13.13
CA TRP A 288 -9.55 1.66 -13.02
C TRP A 288 -8.62 0.84 -13.97
N PRO A 289 -8.07 -0.32 -13.53
CA PRO A 289 -8.11 -0.81 -12.16
C PRO A 289 -7.11 -0.03 -11.29
N ASN A 290 -5.89 0.32 -11.75
CA ASN A 290 -4.87 1.12 -11.03
C ASN A 290 -4.11 2.18 -11.84
N CYS A 291 -4.82 3.00 -12.60
CA CYS A 291 -4.19 4.06 -13.40
C CYS A 291 -4.20 5.44 -12.75
N VAL A 292 -3.14 6.21 -13.02
CA VAL A 292 -2.91 7.51 -12.38
C VAL A 292 -4.08 8.49 -12.58
N GLY A 293 -4.71 8.48 -13.76
CA GLY A 293 -5.77 9.43 -14.12
C GLY A 293 -5.27 10.88 -14.06
N PHE A 294 -6.17 11.82 -13.78
CA PHE A 294 -5.82 13.20 -13.50
C PHE A 294 -5.33 13.38 -12.06
N ILE A 295 -4.22 14.11 -11.92
CA ILE A 295 -3.63 14.49 -10.62
C ILE A 295 -4.06 15.88 -10.16
N LYS A 296 -5.01 16.50 -10.86
CA LYS A 296 -5.56 17.84 -10.59
C LYS A 296 -7.04 17.87 -10.93
N ASN A 297 -7.77 18.80 -10.32
CA ASN A 297 -9.21 18.95 -10.54
C ASN A 297 -9.52 19.50 -11.93
N VAL A 298 -10.27 18.71 -12.72
CA VAL A 298 -10.57 18.98 -14.14
C VAL A 298 -11.97 19.56 -14.40
N ALA A 299 -12.85 19.59 -13.40
CA ALA A 299 -14.20 20.16 -13.49
C ALA A 299 -14.49 21.16 -12.37
N HIS A 300 -15.56 21.95 -12.52
CA HIS A 300 -16.02 22.86 -11.46
C HIS A 300 -16.75 22.12 -10.34
N HIS A 301 -17.57 21.15 -10.75
CA HIS A 301 -18.34 20.25 -9.92
C HIS A 301 -17.91 18.81 -10.18
N PHE A 302 -17.55 18.09 -9.12
CA PHE A 302 -16.96 16.77 -9.23
C PHE A 302 -17.42 15.89 -8.07
N LEU A 303 -18.21 14.85 -8.38
CA LEU A 303 -18.75 13.93 -7.37
C LEU A 303 -17.72 12.91 -6.85
N ARG A 304 -16.50 12.95 -7.37
CA ARG A 304 -15.43 11.99 -7.07
C ARG A 304 -15.14 11.78 -5.59
N PRO A 305 -15.14 12.81 -4.71
CA PRO A 305 -14.97 12.57 -3.28
C PRO A 305 -16.05 11.66 -2.71
N PHE A 306 -17.31 11.79 -3.17
CA PHE A 306 -18.41 10.94 -2.72
C PHE A 306 -18.15 9.48 -3.13
N GLN A 307 -17.71 9.24 -4.37
CA GLN A 307 -17.36 7.89 -4.86
C GLN A 307 -16.15 7.27 -4.15
N ILE A 308 -15.13 8.08 -3.81
CA ILE A 308 -13.97 7.62 -3.03
C ILE A 308 -14.41 7.22 -1.62
N LEU A 309 -15.41 7.89 -1.04
CA LEU A 309 -15.96 7.51 0.27
C LEU A 309 -16.63 6.12 0.28
N PHE A 310 -17.15 5.64 -0.85
CA PHE A 310 -17.61 4.23 -0.97
C PHE A 310 -16.47 3.21 -0.83
N GLY A 311 -15.20 3.63 -0.86
CA GLY A 311 -14.05 2.78 -0.55
C GLY A 311 -13.90 2.43 0.94
N TYR A 312 -14.60 3.12 1.83
CA TYR A 312 -14.63 2.80 3.26
C TYR A 312 -15.86 1.95 3.55
N LYS A 313 -15.66 0.67 3.92
CA LYS A 313 -16.73 -0.34 4.05
C LYS A 313 -17.89 0.12 4.96
N ASP A 314 -17.59 0.80 6.06
CA ASP A 314 -18.61 1.29 6.99
C ASP A 314 -19.46 2.42 6.38
N ILE A 315 -18.84 3.30 5.59
CA ILE A 315 -19.53 4.38 4.88
C ILE A 315 -20.33 3.81 3.70
N GLN A 316 -19.77 2.84 2.98
CA GLN A 316 -20.46 2.16 1.89
C GLN A 316 -21.76 1.53 2.36
N THR A 317 -21.71 0.70 3.42
CA THR A 317 -22.91 0.07 3.99
C THR A 317 -23.94 1.13 4.38
N PHE A 318 -23.50 2.19 5.08
CA PHE A 318 -24.36 3.29 5.49
C PHE A 318 -25.05 4.01 4.31
N VAL A 319 -24.31 4.32 3.24
CA VAL A 319 -24.87 5.04 2.08
C VAL A 319 -25.77 4.13 1.24
N VAL A 320 -25.43 2.84 1.10
CA VAL A 320 -26.27 1.87 0.39
C VAL A 320 -27.59 1.65 1.12
N GLU A 321 -27.57 1.49 2.45
CA GLU A 321 -28.80 1.42 3.27
C GLU A 321 -29.67 2.67 3.07
N LYS A 322 -29.05 3.86 3.05
CA LYS A 322 -29.76 5.12 2.77
C LYS A 322 -30.37 5.17 1.36
N PHE A 323 -29.73 4.60 0.35
CA PHE A 323 -30.32 4.50 -0.99
C PHE A 323 -31.54 3.58 -0.99
N VAL A 324 -31.47 2.46 -0.27
CA VAL A 324 -32.62 1.55 -0.08
C VAL A 324 -33.77 2.27 0.62
N GLU A 325 -33.52 3.00 1.71
CA GLU A 325 -34.54 3.79 2.43
C GLU A 325 -35.20 4.88 1.57
N LYS A 326 -34.48 5.36 0.55
CA LYS A 326 -34.94 6.35 -0.42
C LYS A 326 -35.55 5.74 -1.69
N CYS A 327 -35.64 4.41 -1.79
CA CYS A 327 -36.05 3.71 -3.01
C CYS A 327 -35.23 4.10 -4.24
N GLN A 328 -33.94 4.40 -4.04
CA GLN A 328 -33.03 4.83 -5.09
C GLN A 328 -32.25 3.63 -5.63
N PHE A 329 -32.41 3.34 -6.93
CA PHE A 329 -31.64 2.29 -7.59
C PHE A 329 -30.15 2.59 -7.51
N TYR A 330 -29.36 1.58 -7.13
CA TYR A 330 -27.93 1.75 -6.91
C TYR A 330 -27.23 2.25 -8.19
N GLY A 331 -26.45 3.32 -8.06
CA GLY A 331 -25.80 4.03 -9.18
C GLY A 331 -26.60 5.19 -9.80
N PHE A 332 -27.87 5.39 -9.45
CA PHE A 332 -28.69 6.50 -9.99
C PHE A 332 -28.56 7.82 -9.21
N HIS A 333 -27.84 7.82 -8.09
CA HIS A 333 -27.53 9.03 -7.31
C HIS A 333 -26.79 10.12 -8.13
N ILE A 334 -26.09 9.73 -9.20
CA ILE A 334 -25.43 10.70 -10.08
C ILE A 334 -26.42 11.46 -10.99
N LEU A 335 -27.62 10.91 -11.23
CA LEU A 335 -28.70 11.59 -11.93
C LEU A 335 -29.31 12.68 -11.02
N GLU A 336 -29.54 12.37 -9.74
CA GLU A 336 -29.97 13.36 -8.73
C GLU A 336 -28.95 14.51 -8.61
N TYR A 337 -27.65 14.19 -8.63
CA TYR A 337 -26.58 15.21 -8.64
C TYR A 337 -26.66 16.12 -9.88
N LEU A 338 -27.00 15.55 -11.04
CA LEU A 338 -27.18 16.31 -12.28
C LEU A 338 -28.45 17.17 -12.26
N GLU A 339 -29.59 16.68 -11.77
CA GLU A 339 -30.82 17.48 -11.63
C GLU A 339 -30.57 18.74 -10.81
N LYS A 340 -29.91 18.59 -9.64
CA LYS A 340 -29.50 19.73 -8.78
C LYS A 340 -28.55 20.71 -9.48
N PHE A 341 -27.78 20.25 -10.46
CA PHE A 341 -26.87 21.07 -11.25
C PHE A 341 -27.61 21.82 -12.36
N LEU A 342 -28.55 21.15 -13.03
CA LEU A 342 -29.37 21.73 -14.09
C LEU A 342 -30.25 22.86 -13.53
N ASP A 343 -30.88 22.64 -12.37
CA ASP A 343 -31.67 23.65 -11.66
C ASP A 343 -30.84 24.90 -11.34
N ARG A 344 -29.69 24.72 -10.68
CA ARG A 344 -28.82 25.85 -10.27
C ARG A 344 -28.26 26.66 -11.42
N TYR A 345 -27.91 26.00 -12.52
CA TYR A 345 -27.24 26.64 -13.64
C TYR A 345 -28.11 26.76 -14.88
N TYR A 346 -29.44 26.79 -14.70
CA TYR A 346 -30.42 26.81 -15.79
C TYR A 346 -30.03 27.76 -16.94
N HIS A 347 -29.69 29.02 -16.63
CA HIS A 347 -29.33 30.06 -17.60
C HIS A 347 -27.84 30.18 -17.95
N LYS A 348 -26.99 29.23 -17.53
CA LYS A 348 -25.54 29.27 -17.80
C LYS A 348 -25.15 28.15 -18.77
N PRO A 349 -24.22 28.41 -19.71
CA PRO A 349 -23.73 27.39 -20.62
C PRO A 349 -23.02 26.28 -19.83
N LYS A 350 -23.42 25.03 -20.05
CA LYS A 350 -22.99 23.90 -19.23
C LYS A 350 -22.54 22.68 -20.04
N MET A 351 -21.57 21.97 -19.50
CA MET A 351 -21.04 20.71 -20.04
C MET A 351 -21.04 19.67 -18.93
N THR A 352 -21.75 18.56 -19.12
CA THR A 352 -21.84 17.50 -18.12
C THR A 352 -21.34 16.17 -18.68
N LEU A 353 -20.64 15.43 -17.83
CA LEU A 353 -20.19 14.06 -18.11
C LEU A 353 -20.67 13.16 -16.97
N LEU A 354 -21.62 12.28 -17.28
CA LEU A 354 -22.04 11.20 -16.41
C LEU A 354 -21.55 9.86 -16.94
N TRP A 355 -20.97 9.03 -16.08
CA TRP A 355 -20.49 7.70 -16.43
C TRP A 355 -20.99 6.65 -15.42
N GLN A 356 -21.96 5.83 -15.84
CA GLN A 356 -22.55 4.77 -15.02
C GLN A 356 -21.98 3.40 -15.41
N THR A 357 -21.26 2.73 -14.51
CA THR A 357 -20.71 1.39 -14.71
C THR A 357 -21.53 0.31 -14.02
N ASN A 358 -22.25 0.63 -12.94
CA ASN A 358 -22.74 -0.40 -12.02
C ASN A 358 -24.05 -1.07 -12.47
N ILE A 359 -24.75 -0.49 -13.45
CA ILE A 359 -26.07 -0.98 -13.90
C ILE A 359 -25.96 -2.42 -14.40
N MET A 360 -24.98 -2.71 -15.27
CA MET A 360 -24.92 -3.97 -16.03
C MET A 360 -23.69 -4.83 -15.71
N ASP A 361 -22.83 -4.44 -14.77
CA ASP A 361 -21.53 -5.09 -14.57
C ASP A 361 -21.67 -6.52 -14.01
N GLU A 362 -22.55 -6.69 -13.03
CA GLU A 362 -22.83 -7.99 -12.42
C GLU A 362 -23.90 -8.76 -13.19
N ASP A 363 -24.97 -8.09 -13.60
CA ASP A 363 -26.12 -8.69 -14.28
C ASP A 363 -26.60 -7.83 -15.45
N ILE A 364 -26.61 -8.42 -16.64
CA ILE A 364 -27.09 -7.75 -17.85
C ILE A 364 -28.60 -7.45 -17.76
N GLU A 365 -29.36 -8.19 -16.96
CA GLU A 365 -30.81 -8.04 -16.81
C GLU A 365 -31.21 -6.78 -16.02
N ASN A 366 -30.32 -6.23 -15.19
CA ASN A 366 -30.55 -4.96 -14.51
C ASN A 366 -30.82 -3.79 -15.47
N SER A 367 -30.38 -3.90 -16.73
CA SER A 367 -30.70 -2.91 -17.76
C SER A 367 -32.19 -2.82 -18.09
N TYR A 368 -32.99 -3.87 -17.85
CA TYR A 368 -34.44 -3.82 -18.00
C TYR A 368 -35.09 -3.00 -16.88
N LYS A 369 -34.60 -3.14 -15.64
CA LYS A 369 -35.07 -2.33 -14.50
C LYS A 369 -34.72 -0.86 -14.69
N ALA A 370 -33.50 -0.59 -15.17
CA ALA A 370 -33.01 0.76 -15.41
C ALA A 370 -33.80 1.54 -16.47
N ASP A 371 -34.52 0.85 -17.37
CA ASP A 371 -35.25 1.48 -18.48
C ASP A 371 -36.28 2.50 -18.01
N LYS A 372 -37.12 2.12 -17.04
CA LYS A 372 -38.15 3.01 -16.47
C LYS A 372 -37.52 4.24 -15.81
N TYR A 373 -36.49 4.03 -14.98
CA TYR A 373 -35.80 5.13 -14.30
C TYR A 373 -35.13 6.10 -15.28
N PHE A 374 -34.54 5.61 -16.37
CA PHE A 374 -33.96 6.50 -17.39
C PHE A 374 -35.05 7.25 -18.16
N ALA A 375 -36.15 6.59 -18.53
CA ALA A 375 -37.27 7.24 -19.20
C ALA A 375 -37.85 8.37 -18.34
N GLU A 376 -38.15 8.08 -17.07
CA GLU A 376 -38.63 9.07 -16.09
C GLU A 376 -37.62 10.21 -15.89
N PHE A 377 -36.33 9.90 -15.77
CA PHE A 377 -35.30 10.93 -15.67
C PHE A 377 -35.27 11.86 -16.89
N PHE A 378 -35.27 11.29 -18.11
CA PHE A 378 -35.24 12.09 -19.35
C PHE A 378 -36.53 12.89 -19.56
N GLU A 379 -37.64 12.42 -19.03
CA GLU A 379 -38.90 13.16 -18.97
C GLU A 379 -38.80 14.34 -18.00
N ASN A 380 -38.33 14.11 -16.78
CA ASN A 380 -38.19 15.14 -15.76
C ASN A 380 -37.23 16.27 -16.16
N VAL A 381 -36.16 15.95 -16.89
CA VAL A 381 -35.18 16.96 -17.32
C VAL A 381 -35.45 17.54 -18.71
N TYR A 382 -36.55 17.18 -19.36
CA TYR A 382 -36.84 17.55 -20.76
C TYR A 382 -36.71 19.05 -21.03
N GLU A 383 -37.29 19.90 -20.17
CA GLU A 383 -37.25 21.35 -20.34
C GLU A 383 -35.84 21.94 -20.27
N TYR A 384 -34.98 21.36 -19.42
CA TYR A 384 -33.59 21.79 -19.27
C TYR A 384 -32.77 21.50 -20.54
N TYR A 385 -33.22 20.54 -21.38
CA TYR A 385 -32.43 20.02 -22.51
C TYR A 385 -32.80 20.62 -23.86
N ASN A 386 -33.74 21.57 -23.89
CA ASN A 386 -34.16 22.25 -25.12
C ASN A 386 -33.00 22.91 -25.89
N ASN A 387 -31.97 23.40 -25.20
CA ASN A 387 -30.79 24.03 -25.79
C ASN A 387 -29.55 23.11 -25.79
N SER A 388 -29.74 21.80 -25.66
CA SER A 388 -28.64 20.87 -25.38
C SER A 388 -28.38 19.89 -26.52
N PHE A 389 -27.10 19.60 -26.75
CA PHE A 389 -26.69 18.36 -27.39
C PHE A 389 -26.67 17.25 -26.34
N VAL A 390 -27.37 16.15 -26.62
CA VAL A 390 -27.47 15.02 -25.68
C VAL A 390 -26.85 13.79 -26.34
N PHE A 391 -25.78 13.29 -25.73
CA PHE A 391 -25.07 12.08 -26.13
C PHE A 391 -25.37 10.98 -25.12
N PHE A 392 -25.99 9.90 -25.57
CA PHE A 392 -26.23 8.71 -24.75
C PHE A 392 -25.51 7.52 -25.37
N ILE A 393 -24.47 7.05 -24.68
CA ILE A 393 -23.38 6.25 -25.25
C ILE A 393 -23.14 5.00 -24.39
N GLY A 394 -22.94 3.85 -25.02
CA GLY A 394 -22.30 2.69 -24.40
C GLY A 394 -20.78 2.76 -24.56
N ASN A 395 -20.00 2.30 -23.58
CA ASN A 395 -18.53 2.30 -23.68
C ASN A 395 -17.97 1.01 -24.36
N HIS A 396 -18.65 -0.12 -24.19
CA HIS A 396 -18.42 -1.44 -24.79
C HIS A 396 -19.67 -2.30 -24.52
N GLY A 397 -19.73 -3.53 -25.03
CA GLY A 397 -20.78 -4.50 -24.67
C GLY A 397 -20.42 -5.37 -23.46
N TYR A 398 -21.30 -6.30 -23.11
CA TYR A 398 -21.17 -7.18 -21.94
C TYR A 398 -20.05 -8.22 -22.08
N GLN A 399 -19.27 -8.46 -21.01
CA GLN A 399 -17.98 -9.17 -21.08
C GLN A 399 -17.89 -10.49 -20.28
N ARG A 400 -19.02 -11.07 -19.83
CA ARG A 400 -18.98 -12.41 -19.21
C ARG A 400 -18.44 -13.45 -20.19
N LYS A 401 -17.41 -14.18 -19.76
CA LYS A 401 -16.61 -15.07 -20.62
C LYS A 401 -17.45 -15.97 -21.54
N ASN A 402 -18.44 -16.68 -21.00
CA ASN A 402 -19.24 -17.65 -21.77
C ASN A 402 -20.02 -17.00 -22.92
N TYR A 403 -20.43 -15.74 -22.75
CA TYR A 403 -21.11 -14.98 -23.80
C TYR A 403 -20.12 -14.28 -24.72
N LEU A 404 -19.07 -13.66 -24.17
CA LEU A 404 -18.01 -12.98 -24.93
C LEU A 404 -17.30 -13.90 -25.93
N ASP A 405 -17.15 -15.19 -25.58
CA ASP A 405 -16.53 -16.21 -26.44
C ASP A 405 -17.45 -16.64 -27.62
N THR A 406 -18.74 -16.23 -27.63
CA THR A 406 -19.67 -16.47 -28.75
C THR A 406 -19.49 -15.44 -29.87
N GLY A 407 -19.91 -15.79 -31.09
CA GLY A 407 -19.85 -14.86 -32.22
C GLY A 407 -20.64 -13.57 -31.97
N ILE A 408 -21.87 -13.69 -31.44
CA ILE A 408 -22.71 -12.53 -31.12
C ILE A 408 -22.17 -11.73 -29.94
N GLY A 409 -21.69 -12.36 -28.87
CA GLY A 409 -21.19 -11.63 -27.70
C GLY A 409 -19.90 -10.87 -27.99
N SER A 410 -19.00 -11.44 -28.79
CA SER A 410 -17.81 -10.73 -29.31
C SER A 410 -18.20 -9.54 -30.19
N PHE A 411 -19.21 -9.70 -31.05
CA PHE A 411 -19.74 -8.62 -31.89
C PHE A 411 -20.35 -7.49 -31.04
N GLU A 412 -21.21 -7.82 -30.08
CA GLU A 412 -21.85 -6.86 -29.18
C GLU A 412 -20.85 -6.13 -28.30
N ASN A 413 -19.80 -6.81 -27.83
CA ASN A 413 -18.71 -6.17 -27.09
C ASN A 413 -18.02 -5.07 -27.92
N LYS A 414 -17.89 -5.27 -29.23
CA LYS A 414 -17.26 -4.32 -30.16
C LYS A 414 -18.21 -3.23 -30.65
N ASN A 415 -19.52 -3.40 -30.50
CA ASN A 415 -20.57 -2.50 -30.99
C ASN A 415 -21.42 -1.89 -29.85
N PRO A 416 -20.88 -0.92 -29.12
CA PRO A 416 -21.61 -0.18 -28.10
C PRO A 416 -22.79 0.62 -28.68
N TYR A 417 -23.78 0.89 -27.82
CA TYR A 417 -24.91 1.75 -28.17
C TYR A 417 -24.46 3.21 -28.36
N PHE A 418 -25.12 3.94 -29.27
CA PHE A 418 -24.89 5.38 -29.40
C PHE A 418 -26.11 6.09 -29.96
N PHE A 419 -26.57 7.08 -29.22
CA PHE A 419 -27.63 8.02 -29.56
C PHE A 419 -27.12 9.46 -29.42
N LEU A 420 -27.55 10.32 -30.35
CA LEU A 420 -27.25 11.74 -30.36
C LEU A 420 -28.51 12.54 -30.69
N SER A 421 -28.88 13.47 -29.81
CA SER A 421 -29.86 14.52 -30.08
C SER A 421 -29.19 15.90 -30.15
N VAL A 422 -29.77 16.78 -30.96
CA VAL A 422 -29.32 18.16 -31.14
C VAL A 422 -30.33 19.14 -30.52
N PRO A 423 -29.88 20.36 -30.14
CA PRO A 423 -30.75 21.41 -29.63
C PRO A 423 -31.98 21.65 -30.51
N TYR A 424 -33.11 21.99 -29.89
CA TYR A 424 -34.40 22.09 -30.57
C TYR A 424 -34.36 22.95 -31.84
N GLU A 425 -33.67 24.10 -31.79
CA GLU A 425 -33.55 24.99 -32.96
C GLU A 425 -32.71 24.41 -34.10
N LEU A 426 -31.72 23.58 -33.78
CA LEU A 426 -30.86 22.92 -34.77
C LEU A 426 -31.56 21.72 -35.43
N LYS A 427 -32.67 21.22 -34.87
CA LYS A 427 -33.49 20.18 -35.51
C LYS A 427 -34.05 20.60 -36.88
N LYS A 428 -34.20 21.92 -37.10
CA LYS A 428 -34.64 22.49 -38.40
C LYS A 428 -33.51 22.56 -39.44
N ASN A 429 -32.25 22.39 -39.04
CA ASN A 429 -31.12 22.41 -39.96
C ASN A 429 -31.08 21.10 -40.77
N LYS A 430 -31.61 21.17 -42.00
CA LYS A 430 -31.75 20.01 -42.90
C LYS A 430 -30.41 19.34 -43.21
N GLU A 431 -29.33 20.11 -43.39
CA GLU A 431 -28.00 19.56 -43.70
C GLU A 431 -27.41 18.82 -42.50
N LEU A 432 -27.51 19.40 -41.30
CA LEU A 432 -27.08 18.76 -40.06
C LEU A 432 -27.77 17.43 -39.83
N ILE A 433 -29.11 17.42 -39.90
CA ILE A 433 -29.91 16.21 -39.69
C ILE A 433 -29.66 15.18 -40.80
N LYS A 434 -29.48 15.61 -42.04
CA LYS A 434 -29.09 14.74 -43.15
C LYS A 434 -27.74 14.07 -42.88
N ASN A 435 -26.72 14.85 -42.52
CA ASN A 435 -25.38 14.33 -42.22
C ASN A 435 -25.43 13.32 -41.07
N LEU A 436 -26.17 13.62 -39.99
CA LEU A 436 -26.34 12.68 -38.87
C LEU A 436 -27.01 11.37 -39.30
N LYS A 437 -28.10 11.42 -40.07
CA LYS A 437 -28.80 10.23 -40.59
C LYS A 437 -27.97 9.41 -41.58
N GLU A 438 -27.17 10.07 -42.43
CA GLU A 438 -26.28 9.37 -43.35
C GLU A 438 -25.10 8.73 -42.60
N ASN A 439 -24.53 9.44 -41.63
CA ASN A 439 -23.41 8.96 -40.83
C ASN A 439 -23.83 7.87 -39.83
N SER A 440 -25.10 7.81 -39.45
CA SER A 440 -25.61 6.78 -38.53
C SER A 440 -25.50 5.34 -39.05
N ASN A 441 -25.37 5.20 -40.36
CA ASN A 441 -25.17 3.93 -41.05
C ASN A 441 -23.73 3.69 -41.51
N LYS A 442 -22.77 4.52 -41.06
CA LYS A 442 -21.34 4.38 -41.38
C LYS A 442 -20.59 3.79 -40.20
N HIS A 443 -19.46 3.15 -40.50
CA HIS A 443 -18.52 2.65 -39.50
C HIS A 443 -17.81 3.85 -38.85
N ILE A 444 -18.05 4.04 -37.55
CA ILE A 444 -17.54 5.16 -36.76
C ILE A 444 -16.86 4.69 -35.48
N SER A 445 -16.15 5.60 -34.82
CA SER A 445 -15.35 5.33 -33.63
C SER A 445 -15.54 6.39 -32.56
N PHE A 446 -15.08 6.12 -31.33
CA PHE A 446 -15.08 7.12 -30.25
C PHE A 446 -14.30 8.41 -30.60
N LEU A 447 -13.30 8.35 -31.50
CA LEU A 447 -12.59 9.53 -31.97
C LEU A 447 -13.48 10.44 -32.85
N ASP A 448 -14.45 9.87 -33.57
CA ASP A 448 -15.43 10.64 -34.34
C ASP A 448 -16.39 11.38 -33.41
N ILE A 449 -16.79 10.74 -32.30
CA ILE A 449 -17.61 11.38 -31.25
C ILE A 449 -16.82 12.52 -30.60
N TYR A 450 -15.55 12.31 -30.24
CA TYR A 450 -14.66 13.38 -29.75
C TYR A 450 -14.63 14.56 -30.73
N ALA A 451 -14.40 14.29 -32.02
CA ALA A 451 -14.34 15.31 -33.05
C ALA A 451 -15.67 16.07 -33.19
N THR A 452 -16.79 15.37 -33.05
CA THR A 452 -18.14 15.96 -33.07
C THR A 452 -18.35 16.92 -31.91
N ILE A 453 -17.99 16.52 -30.69
CA ILE A 453 -18.11 17.37 -29.49
C ILE A 453 -17.15 18.57 -29.59
N LEU A 454 -15.94 18.38 -30.14
CA LEU A 454 -15.02 19.48 -30.40
C LEU A 454 -15.56 20.46 -31.46
N ASP A 455 -16.30 19.99 -32.46
CA ASP A 455 -16.96 20.84 -33.47
C ASP A 455 -18.04 21.74 -32.83
N ILE A 456 -18.78 21.24 -31.84
CA ILE A 456 -19.72 22.05 -31.02
C ILE A 456 -18.98 23.22 -30.39
N LEU A 457 -17.78 22.98 -29.87
CA LEU A 457 -17.00 24.00 -29.17
C LEU A 457 -16.29 24.99 -30.10
N THR A 458 -16.01 24.57 -31.35
CA THR A 458 -15.12 25.27 -32.27
C THR A 458 -15.81 25.72 -33.56
N ASP A 459 -15.65 24.99 -34.67
CA ASP A 459 -16.04 25.47 -36.00
C ASP A 459 -17.56 25.50 -36.18
N GLY A 460 -18.26 24.45 -35.75
CA GLY A 460 -19.73 24.40 -35.71
C GLY A 460 -20.32 25.62 -35.01
N ARG A 461 -19.82 25.97 -33.81
CA ARG A 461 -20.25 27.20 -33.12
C ARG A 461 -19.87 28.46 -33.89
N LYS A 462 -18.64 28.53 -34.42
CA LYS A 462 -18.17 29.72 -35.15
C LYS A 462 -19.05 30.07 -36.34
N ASN A 463 -19.61 29.07 -37.02
CA ASN A 463 -20.47 29.26 -38.18
C ASN A 463 -21.97 29.03 -37.89
N ASN A 464 -22.36 28.88 -36.62
CA ASN A 464 -23.70 28.52 -36.17
C ASN A 464 -24.29 27.30 -36.92
N PHE A 465 -23.45 26.31 -37.17
CA PHE A 465 -23.76 25.07 -37.90
C PHE A 465 -24.29 25.29 -39.33
N ASN A 466 -23.96 26.43 -39.96
CA ASN A 466 -24.35 26.73 -41.33
C ASN A 466 -23.34 26.23 -42.38
N LYS A 467 -22.13 25.82 -41.96
CA LYS A 467 -21.10 25.27 -42.87
C LYS A 467 -20.72 23.86 -42.44
N LEU A 468 -21.40 22.87 -42.98
CA LEU A 468 -21.29 21.46 -42.58
C LEU A 468 -20.65 20.56 -43.64
N THR A 469 -19.92 21.16 -44.58
CA THR A 469 -19.06 20.42 -45.50
C THR A 469 -17.88 19.75 -44.78
N SER A 470 -17.20 18.82 -45.44
CA SER A 470 -15.99 18.17 -44.90
C SER A 470 -14.96 19.21 -44.45
N PHE A 471 -14.44 19.04 -43.23
CA PHE A 471 -13.54 19.99 -42.60
C PHE A 471 -12.61 19.26 -41.61
N ASP A 472 -11.32 19.60 -41.66
CA ASP A 472 -10.33 19.09 -40.70
C ASP A 472 -10.23 20.02 -39.49
N LEU A 473 -10.78 19.58 -38.36
CA LEU A 473 -10.74 20.30 -37.08
C LEU A 473 -9.31 20.48 -36.53
N SER A 474 -8.31 19.75 -37.04
CA SER A 474 -6.89 20.04 -36.74
C SER A 474 -6.46 21.44 -37.20
N ASN A 475 -7.27 22.11 -38.03
CA ASN A 475 -7.05 23.51 -38.43
C ASN A 475 -7.52 24.53 -37.38
N THR A 476 -8.29 24.13 -36.36
CA THR A 476 -8.81 25.02 -35.32
C THR A 476 -8.02 24.93 -34.01
N VAL A 477 -7.49 23.75 -33.68
CA VAL A 477 -6.79 23.47 -32.40
C VAL A 477 -5.30 23.16 -32.56
N ASN A 478 -4.53 23.28 -31.47
CA ASN A 478 -3.06 23.10 -31.43
C ASN A 478 -2.60 21.63 -31.38
N PHE A 479 -3.51 20.68 -31.59
CA PHE A 479 -3.22 19.25 -31.63
C PHE A 479 -3.89 18.60 -32.84
N LYS A 480 -3.44 17.41 -33.20
CA LYS A 480 -4.04 16.64 -34.31
C LYS A 480 -5.36 16.01 -33.87
N VAL A 481 -6.46 16.31 -34.54
CA VAL A 481 -7.74 15.64 -34.34
C VAL A 481 -7.75 14.36 -35.18
N LYS A 482 -7.98 13.19 -34.56
CA LYS A 482 -7.87 11.89 -35.24
C LYS A 482 -9.18 11.43 -35.89
N GLY A 483 -10.32 11.83 -35.34
CA GLY A 483 -11.64 11.49 -35.86
C GLY A 483 -12.26 12.55 -36.76
N SER A 484 -13.44 12.26 -37.30
CA SER A 484 -14.24 13.15 -38.14
C SER A 484 -15.55 13.50 -37.46
N SER A 485 -15.94 14.78 -37.48
CA SER A 485 -17.21 15.24 -36.91
C SER A 485 -18.40 14.61 -37.63
N LEU A 486 -19.35 14.07 -36.86
CA LEU A 486 -20.57 13.43 -37.34
C LEU A 486 -21.61 14.44 -37.86
N PHE A 487 -21.40 15.74 -37.62
CA PHE A 487 -22.19 16.82 -38.20
C PHE A 487 -21.84 17.08 -39.67
N ARG A 488 -20.77 16.46 -40.17
CA ARG A 488 -20.22 16.63 -41.53
C ARG A 488 -20.16 15.28 -42.23
N PRO A 489 -20.08 15.21 -43.57
CA PRO A 489 -19.98 13.93 -44.26
C PRO A 489 -18.75 13.13 -43.85
N VAL A 490 -18.95 11.95 -43.24
CA VAL A 490 -17.88 11.00 -42.92
C VAL A 490 -17.58 10.15 -44.16
N LYS A 491 -16.29 9.93 -44.45
CA LYS A 491 -15.84 9.12 -45.59
C LYS A 491 -16.41 7.70 -45.51
N LYS A 492 -16.94 7.19 -46.62
CA LYS A 492 -17.42 5.80 -46.74
C LYS A 492 -16.23 4.83 -46.89
N GLY A 493 -16.34 3.62 -46.37
CA GLY A 493 -15.33 2.56 -46.53
C GLY A 493 -14.03 2.77 -45.74
N ARG A 494 -14.08 3.49 -44.61
CA ARG A 494 -12.91 3.61 -43.71
C ARG A 494 -12.60 2.23 -43.12
N THR A 495 -11.32 1.87 -43.07
CA THR A 495 -10.89 0.65 -42.38
C THR A 495 -10.68 0.91 -40.88
N CYS A 496 -10.60 -0.14 -40.08
CA CYS A 496 -10.23 -0.01 -38.66
C CYS A 496 -8.86 0.66 -38.47
N TYR A 497 -7.90 0.41 -39.35
CA TYR A 497 -6.61 1.12 -39.34
C TYR A 497 -6.77 2.64 -39.52
N ASP A 498 -7.67 3.07 -40.42
CA ASP A 498 -7.92 4.49 -40.67
C ASP A 498 -8.56 5.18 -39.45
N MET A 499 -9.29 4.41 -38.64
CA MET A 499 -9.94 4.87 -37.40
C MET A 499 -9.13 4.57 -36.14
N TYR A 500 -7.86 4.16 -36.25
CA TYR A 500 -6.99 3.84 -35.10
C TYR A 500 -7.49 2.66 -34.24
N ILE A 501 -8.21 1.71 -34.83
CA ILE A 501 -8.75 0.52 -34.17
C ILE A 501 -7.89 -0.68 -34.53
N SER A 502 -7.50 -1.47 -33.52
CA SER A 502 -6.71 -2.68 -33.73
C SER A 502 -7.58 -3.78 -34.35
N TYR A 503 -6.97 -4.61 -35.19
CA TYR A 503 -7.69 -5.62 -35.99
C TYR A 503 -8.59 -6.53 -35.14
N GLU A 504 -8.11 -6.94 -33.97
CA GLU A 504 -8.85 -7.86 -33.10
C GLU A 504 -10.07 -7.23 -32.41
N ASN A 505 -10.13 -5.89 -32.36
CA ASN A 505 -11.29 -5.13 -31.89
C ASN A 505 -12.14 -4.59 -33.06
N CYS A 506 -11.77 -4.89 -34.30
CA CYS A 506 -12.49 -4.41 -35.46
C CYS A 506 -13.86 -5.10 -35.54
N LEU A 507 -14.91 -4.28 -35.69
CA LEU A 507 -16.28 -4.72 -35.94
C LEU A 507 -16.43 -5.22 -37.38
N CYS A 508 -15.58 -4.70 -38.27
CA CYS A 508 -15.54 -5.11 -39.66
C CYS A 508 -14.55 -6.25 -39.87
N GLU A 509 -15.03 -7.43 -40.21
CA GLU A 509 -14.16 -8.60 -40.37
C GLU A 509 -13.60 -8.68 -41.79
N THR A 510 -12.33 -9.08 -41.88
CA THR A 510 -11.67 -9.42 -43.14
C THR A 510 -12.06 -10.83 -43.55
N HIS A 511 -12.47 -11.01 -44.81
CA HIS A 511 -12.82 -12.34 -45.32
C HIS A 511 -11.56 -13.14 -45.65
N PHE A 512 -11.40 -14.29 -44.99
CA PHE A 512 -10.31 -15.24 -45.23
C PHE A 512 -10.88 -16.48 -45.90
N GLU A 513 -10.37 -16.80 -47.09
CA GLU A 513 -10.72 -18.01 -47.85
C GLU A 513 -9.64 -19.07 -47.67
N GLU A 514 -10.00 -20.35 -47.70
CA GLU A 514 -9.02 -21.43 -47.57
C GLU A 514 -8.01 -21.39 -48.73
N LEU A 515 -6.72 -21.46 -48.41
CA LEU A 515 -5.66 -21.43 -49.41
C LEU A 515 -5.57 -22.80 -50.06
N ASP A 516 -5.75 -22.88 -51.38
CA ASP A 516 -5.69 -24.15 -52.12
C ASP A 516 -4.38 -24.95 -51.85
N GLU A 517 -4.46 -26.28 -51.83
CA GLU A 517 -3.32 -27.18 -51.56
C GLU A 517 -2.22 -27.12 -52.64
N SER A 518 -2.52 -26.61 -53.83
CA SER A 518 -1.54 -26.37 -54.91
C SER A 518 -0.46 -25.33 -54.55
N TYR A 519 -0.73 -24.43 -53.59
CA TYR A 519 0.22 -23.40 -53.10
C TYR A 519 1.26 -23.98 -52.12
N ARG A 520 2.00 -24.99 -52.58
CA ARG A 520 2.95 -25.77 -51.75
C ARG A 520 4.06 -24.92 -51.17
N LYS A 521 4.52 -23.90 -51.89
CA LYS A 521 5.63 -23.02 -51.46
C LYS A 521 5.20 -22.12 -50.31
N GLU A 522 4.06 -21.45 -50.45
CA GLU A 522 3.47 -20.55 -49.46
C GLU A 522 3.14 -21.31 -48.18
N ARG A 523 2.49 -22.48 -48.31
CA ARG A 523 2.17 -23.34 -47.17
C ARG A 523 3.42 -23.80 -46.42
N LYS A 524 4.52 -24.11 -47.14
CA LYS A 524 5.81 -24.49 -46.53
C LYS A 524 6.45 -23.32 -45.76
N GLU A 525 6.52 -22.14 -46.38
CA GLU A 525 7.11 -20.96 -45.74
C GLU A 525 6.29 -20.50 -44.53
N LEU A 526 4.95 -20.56 -44.62
CA LEU A 526 4.06 -20.23 -43.49
C LEU A 526 4.21 -21.20 -42.32
N LYS A 527 4.36 -22.51 -42.57
CA LYS A 527 4.66 -23.50 -41.52
C LYS A 527 5.97 -23.16 -40.80
N LYS A 528 7.02 -22.83 -41.55
CA LYS A 528 8.33 -22.44 -41.00
C LYS A 528 8.23 -21.15 -40.20
N ALA A 529 7.62 -20.10 -40.77
CA ALA A 529 7.43 -18.80 -40.12
C ALA A 529 6.60 -18.93 -38.83
N PHE A 530 5.56 -19.76 -38.84
CA PHE A 530 4.71 -20.03 -37.67
C PHE A 530 5.48 -20.72 -36.54
N VAL A 531 6.23 -21.79 -36.83
CA VAL A 531 7.06 -22.48 -35.83
C VAL A 531 8.16 -21.57 -35.30
N MET A 532 8.84 -20.83 -36.17
CA MET A 532 9.86 -19.85 -35.76
C MET A 532 9.28 -18.76 -34.85
N ALA A 533 8.10 -18.23 -35.19
CA ALA A 533 7.43 -17.20 -34.40
C ALA A 533 7.02 -17.73 -33.01
N ILE A 534 6.58 -18.99 -32.93
CA ILE A 534 6.28 -19.68 -31.69
C ILE A 534 7.57 -19.87 -30.87
N ASN A 535 8.59 -20.55 -31.40
CA ASN A 535 9.82 -20.85 -30.65
C ASN A 535 10.65 -19.61 -30.28
N SER A 536 10.62 -18.55 -31.09
CA SER A 536 11.25 -17.26 -30.74
C SER A 536 10.68 -16.67 -29.44
N ARG A 537 9.45 -17.01 -29.04
CA ARG A 537 8.85 -16.59 -27.76
C ARG A 537 9.33 -17.43 -26.57
N ILE A 538 9.64 -18.72 -26.78
CA ILE A 538 10.27 -19.58 -25.77
C ILE A 538 11.68 -19.09 -25.46
N ASN A 539 12.41 -18.76 -26.53
CA ASN A 539 13.82 -18.35 -26.45
C ASN A 539 13.98 -16.92 -25.91
N SER A 540 12.92 -16.11 -25.89
CA SER A 540 12.91 -14.79 -25.28
C SER A 540 12.42 -14.86 -23.82
N GLY A 541 13.24 -15.40 -22.90
CA GLY A 541 12.96 -15.42 -21.45
C GLY A 541 13.59 -16.61 -20.71
N ASN A 542 13.38 -16.73 -19.40
CA ASN A 542 13.87 -17.88 -18.58
C ASN A 542 13.16 -19.23 -18.89
N ALA A 543 12.32 -19.26 -19.93
CA ALA A 543 11.51 -20.42 -20.26
C ALA A 543 12.25 -21.51 -21.03
N SER A 544 13.37 -21.18 -21.69
CA SER A 544 14.23 -22.16 -22.36
C SER A 544 14.86 -23.17 -21.38
N LEU A 545 14.82 -22.90 -20.07
CA LEU A 545 15.34 -23.78 -19.01
C LEU A 545 14.33 -24.83 -18.55
N ILE A 546 13.05 -24.67 -18.91
CA ILE A 546 11.96 -25.56 -18.49
C ILE A 546 11.13 -26.09 -19.66
N CYS A 547 11.33 -25.56 -20.89
CA CYS A 547 10.52 -25.88 -22.05
C CYS A 547 11.26 -26.36 -23.27
N GLU A 548 10.69 -27.41 -23.86
CA GLU A 548 11.11 -28.03 -25.10
C GLU A 548 10.65 -27.21 -26.31
N GLU A 549 11.42 -27.29 -27.40
CA GLU A 549 11.10 -26.63 -28.66
C GLU A 549 9.79 -27.20 -29.25
N LEU A 550 8.86 -26.32 -29.65
CA LEU A 550 7.60 -26.75 -30.23
C LEU A 550 7.73 -27.00 -31.73
N SER A 551 7.09 -28.06 -32.20
CA SER A 551 6.99 -28.39 -33.63
C SER A 551 5.52 -28.64 -34.01
N LEU A 552 5.18 -28.52 -35.30
CA LEU A 552 3.81 -28.82 -35.75
C LEU A 552 3.52 -30.32 -35.59
N ASP A 553 2.33 -30.64 -35.07
CA ASP A 553 1.83 -32.01 -35.06
C ASP A 553 1.58 -32.47 -36.50
N LYS A 554 2.26 -33.53 -36.91
CA LYS A 554 2.15 -34.09 -38.27
C LYS A 554 0.80 -34.80 -38.50
N LYS A 555 0.06 -35.13 -37.44
CA LYS A 555 -1.24 -35.80 -37.51
C LYS A 555 -2.42 -34.82 -37.61
N GLU A 556 -2.19 -33.56 -37.30
CA GLU A 556 -3.21 -32.50 -37.30
C GLU A 556 -3.12 -31.62 -38.55
N ILE A 557 -4.26 -31.10 -38.97
CA ILE A 557 -4.33 -30.27 -40.18
C ILE A 557 -3.83 -28.85 -39.86
N PHE A 558 -2.72 -28.45 -40.50
CA PHE A 558 -2.28 -27.06 -40.52
C PHE A 558 -3.12 -26.27 -41.53
N LYS A 559 -4.09 -25.50 -41.04
CA LYS A 559 -5.00 -24.73 -41.89
C LYS A 559 -4.32 -23.43 -42.30
N VAL A 560 -4.41 -23.10 -43.58
CA VAL A 560 -3.96 -21.82 -44.12
C VAL A 560 -5.13 -21.21 -44.86
N ARG A 561 -5.46 -19.97 -44.51
CA ARG A 561 -6.43 -19.15 -45.21
C ARG A 561 -5.73 -17.90 -45.73
N LYS A 562 -6.19 -17.36 -46.86
CA LYS A 562 -5.71 -16.10 -47.42
C LYS A 562 -6.84 -15.07 -47.47
N ALA A 563 -6.48 -13.82 -47.22
CA ALA A 563 -7.29 -12.66 -47.54
C ALA A 563 -6.54 -11.83 -48.58
N ILE A 564 -7.26 -11.30 -49.57
CA ILE A 564 -6.70 -10.46 -50.63
C ILE A 564 -7.28 -9.05 -50.45
N SER A 565 -6.40 -8.05 -50.47
CA SER A 565 -6.81 -6.64 -50.49
C SER A 565 -7.08 -6.14 -51.92
N ASP A 566 -7.72 -4.98 -52.03
CA ASP A 566 -7.98 -4.23 -53.27
C ASP A 566 -6.74 -3.98 -54.14
N LYS A 567 -5.54 -4.04 -53.55
CA LYS A 567 -4.26 -3.86 -54.26
C LYS A 567 -3.58 -5.18 -54.63
N ASN A 568 -4.32 -6.29 -54.58
CA ASN A 568 -3.80 -7.65 -54.74
C ASN A 568 -2.73 -8.04 -53.70
N ASP A 569 -2.63 -7.33 -52.57
CA ASP A 569 -1.79 -7.77 -51.46
C ASP A 569 -2.49 -8.85 -50.65
N VAL A 570 -1.70 -9.79 -50.13
CA VAL A 570 -2.19 -10.99 -49.45
C VAL A 570 -1.82 -10.96 -47.96
N ALA A 571 -2.78 -11.31 -47.11
CA ALA A 571 -2.55 -11.68 -45.72
C ALA A 571 -2.93 -13.15 -45.53
N TYR A 572 -2.13 -13.90 -44.79
CA TYR A 572 -2.36 -15.30 -44.49
C TYR A 572 -2.78 -15.46 -43.03
N GLU A 573 -3.88 -16.14 -42.77
CA GLU A 573 -4.22 -16.64 -41.44
C GLU A 573 -3.86 -18.11 -41.37
N VAL A 574 -3.13 -18.51 -40.35
CA VAL A 574 -2.75 -19.90 -40.13
C VAL A 574 -3.27 -20.41 -38.81
N GLU A 575 -3.72 -21.66 -38.79
CA GLU A 575 -4.02 -22.41 -37.57
C GLU A 575 -3.21 -23.70 -37.55
N GLY A 576 -2.51 -23.98 -36.46
CA GLY A 576 -1.69 -25.17 -36.32
C GLY A 576 -1.74 -25.75 -34.92
N VAL A 577 -1.77 -27.08 -34.84
CA VAL A 577 -1.58 -27.82 -33.59
C VAL A 577 -0.09 -28.15 -33.43
N VAL A 578 0.45 -27.99 -32.23
CA VAL A 578 1.89 -28.19 -31.94
C VAL A 578 2.14 -29.26 -30.89
N GLN A 579 3.34 -29.87 -30.95
CA GLN A 579 3.86 -30.85 -30.01
C GLN A 579 5.24 -30.43 -29.44
N PRO A 580 5.56 -30.78 -28.18
CA PRO A 580 4.69 -31.47 -27.21
C PRO A 580 3.55 -30.56 -26.67
N GLY A 581 2.41 -31.15 -26.30
CA GLY A 581 1.30 -30.45 -25.62
C GLY A 581 -0.03 -30.34 -26.37
N ASN A 582 -0.09 -30.75 -27.63
CA ASN A 582 -1.31 -30.82 -28.45
C ASN A 582 -2.16 -29.54 -28.44
N LEU A 583 -1.49 -28.39 -28.55
CA LEU A 583 -2.13 -27.07 -28.44
C LEU A 583 -2.39 -26.46 -29.81
N LYS A 584 -3.59 -25.90 -30.00
CA LYS A 584 -3.96 -25.24 -31.25
C LYS A 584 -3.73 -23.73 -31.18
N TYR A 585 -2.85 -23.21 -32.04
CA TYR A 585 -2.55 -21.79 -32.16
C TYR A 585 -3.04 -21.20 -33.49
N LYS A 586 -3.26 -19.89 -33.52
CA LYS A 586 -3.62 -19.08 -34.70
C LYS A 586 -2.73 -17.84 -34.80
N ALA A 587 -2.31 -17.50 -36.01
CA ALA A 587 -1.52 -16.28 -36.26
C ALA A 587 -1.79 -15.73 -37.66
N THR A 588 -1.52 -14.45 -37.87
CA THR A 588 -1.67 -13.78 -39.17
C THR A 588 -0.30 -13.35 -39.68
N PHE A 589 -0.02 -13.58 -40.96
CA PHE A 589 1.24 -13.26 -41.63
C PHE A 589 0.98 -12.41 -42.87
N ASP A 590 1.90 -11.52 -43.20
CA ASP A 590 1.83 -10.73 -44.44
C ASP A 590 2.34 -11.54 -45.65
N LYS A 591 2.32 -10.93 -46.84
CA LYS A 591 2.86 -11.52 -48.09
C LYS A 591 4.34 -11.89 -48.05
N LYS A 592 5.09 -11.40 -47.05
CA LYS A 592 6.52 -11.72 -46.81
C LYS A 592 6.68 -12.78 -45.72
N PHE A 593 5.60 -13.38 -45.26
CA PHE A 593 5.57 -14.34 -44.15
C PHE A 593 6.06 -13.75 -42.83
N ALA A 594 5.98 -12.43 -42.67
CA ALA A 594 6.28 -11.77 -41.40
C ALA A 594 5.03 -11.78 -40.51
N LEU A 595 5.22 -12.05 -39.21
CA LEU A 595 4.14 -12.09 -38.23
C LEU A 595 3.50 -10.70 -38.09
N VAL A 596 2.22 -10.60 -38.39
CA VAL A 596 1.43 -9.38 -38.24
C VAL A 596 1.11 -9.19 -36.75
N ASN A 597 1.31 -7.98 -36.24
CA ASN A 597 1.04 -7.55 -34.85
C ASN A 597 1.89 -8.22 -33.76
N ASN A 598 2.85 -9.10 -34.10
CA ASN A 598 3.58 -9.92 -33.13
C ASN A 598 2.67 -10.78 -32.21
N VAL A 599 1.43 -11.08 -32.63
CA VAL A 599 0.43 -11.81 -31.83
C VAL A 599 0.27 -13.25 -32.34
N ILE A 600 0.29 -14.21 -31.43
CA ILE A 600 -0.07 -15.61 -31.67
C ILE A 600 -1.18 -15.97 -30.67
N GLU A 601 -2.36 -16.30 -31.17
CA GLU A 601 -3.57 -16.61 -30.41
C GLU A 601 -3.63 -18.12 -30.13
N LEU A 602 -4.12 -18.54 -28.95
CA LEU A 602 -4.41 -19.95 -28.64
C LEU A 602 -5.91 -20.19 -28.79
N LEU A 603 -6.31 -21.21 -29.55
CA LEU A 603 -7.70 -21.48 -29.93
C LEU A 603 -8.41 -22.53 -29.06
N ALA A 604 -7.73 -23.55 -28.53
CA ALA A 604 -8.36 -24.61 -27.73
C ALA A 604 -7.38 -25.34 -26.78
N TYR A 605 -7.91 -25.90 -25.68
CA TYR A 605 -7.20 -26.69 -24.66
C TYR A 605 -8.08 -27.83 -24.16
N GLU A 606 -7.73 -29.08 -24.49
CA GLU A 606 -8.38 -30.30 -23.99
C GLU A 606 -7.33 -31.21 -23.32
N ASP A 607 -6.90 -30.89 -22.08
CA ASP A 607 -6.70 -31.89 -21.00
C ASP A 607 -6.02 -31.28 -19.77
N LYS A 608 -6.59 -31.50 -18.57
CA LYS A 608 -6.14 -30.83 -17.32
C LYS A 608 -4.95 -31.51 -16.59
N LYS A 609 -4.25 -32.49 -17.18
CA LYS A 609 -3.30 -33.32 -16.39
C LYS A 609 -1.85 -33.49 -16.88
N LYS A 610 -1.42 -32.93 -18.02
CA LYS A 610 0.01 -32.99 -18.41
C LYS A 610 0.47 -31.71 -19.12
N PHE A 611 1.70 -31.29 -18.81
CA PHE A 611 2.55 -30.24 -19.40
C PHE A 611 2.49 -28.79 -18.85
N ASP A 612 3.63 -28.33 -18.31
CA ASP A 612 3.88 -26.97 -17.80
C ASP A 612 4.36 -25.97 -18.87
N CYS A 613 4.76 -26.41 -20.07
CA CYS A 613 5.33 -25.52 -21.09
C CYS A 613 4.33 -24.79 -21.97
N ALA A 614 3.14 -25.37 -22.11
CA ALA A 614 1.94 -24.68 -22.56
C ALA A 614 1.71 -23.35 -21.82
N LYS A 615 1.97 -23.34 -20.51
CA LYS A 615 1.76 -22.16 -19.65
C LYS A 615 2.84 -21.10 -19.84
N VAL A 616 4.00 -21.41 -20.41
CA VAL A 616 4.98 -20.39 -20.81
C VAL A 616 4.47 -19.64 -22.03
N PHE A 617 3.95 -20.34 -23.05
CA PHE A 617 3.37 -19.69 -24.21
C PHE A 617 2.15 -18.86 -23.84
N TYR A 618 1.32 -19.39 -22.94
CA TYR A 618 0.30 -18.60 -22.28
C TYR A 618 0.97 -17.46 -21.48
N ALA A 619 2.00 -17.64 -20.66
CA ALA A 619 2.62 -16.52 -19.94
C ALA A 619 3.26 -15.46 -20.85
N THR A 620 3.60 -15.76 -22.11
CA THR A 620 4.18 -14.79 -23.07
C THR A 620 3.20 -14.24 -24.12
N SER A 621 2.04 -14.88 -24.37
CA SER A 621 0.96 -14.33 -25.22
C SER A 621 -0.29 -13.92 -24.42
N LYS A 622 -0.53 -14.61 -23.30
CA LYS A 622 -1.46 -14.29 -22.20
C LYS A 622 -0.85 -13.38 -21.13
N SER A 623 0.43 -12.99 -21.23
CA SER A 623 0.86 -11.70 -20.67
C SER A 623 0.07 -10.53 -21.26
N LEU A 624 -0.81 -10.76 -22.26
CA LEU A 624 -1.77 -9.77 -22.70
C LEU A 624 -3.25 -10.20 -22.85
N ARG A 625 -3.68 -11.47 -22.74
CA ARG A 625 -5.13 -11.84 -22.73
C ARG A 625 -5.47 -13.20 -22.10
N TYR A 626 -5.88 -13.23 -20.84
CA TYR A 626 -7.11 -13.91 -20.34
C TYR A 626 -7.13 -13.89 -18.80
N LYS A 627 -8.29 -13.49 -18.28
CA LYS A 627 -8.74 -13.70 -16.90
C LYS A 627 -7.81 -13.16 -15.82
N GLU A 628 -7.96 -11.87 -15.54
CA GLU A 628 -8.10 -11.52 -14.13
C GLU A 628 -9.59 -11.52 -13.83
N VAL A 629 -10.00 -12.63 -13.21
CA VAL A 629 -10.98 -12.59 -12.13
C VAL A 629 -10.89 -11.22 -11.45
N THR A 630 -11.98 -10.47 -11.57
CA THR A 630 -12.29 -9.24 -10.86
C THR A 630 -11.94 -9.39 -9.38
N THR A 631 -10.76 -8.92 -9.01
CA THR A 631 -10.37 -8.74 -7.61
C THR A 631 -9.80 -7.33 -7.42
N LYS A 632 -10.74 -6.40 -7.33
CA LYS A 632 -10.82 -5.25 -6.41
C LYS A 632 -9.56 -4.94 -5.57
N TYR A 633 -8.40 -4.56 -6.11
CA TYR A 633 -7.25 -4.07 -5.30
C TYR A 633 -6.38 -3.00 -5.96
N ASN A 634 -6.73 -1.72 -5.78
CA ASN A 634 -5.72 -0.71 -5.47
C ASN A 634 -5.75 -0.41 -3.98
N LYS A 635 -5.04 -1.24 -3.23
CA LYS A 635 -4.12 -0.64 -2.28
C LYS A 635 -2.89 -0.27 -3.09
N SER A 636 -2.72 1.03 -3.40
CA SER A 636 -1.35 1.52 -3.56
C SER A 636 -0.59 1.06 -2.33
N LEU A 637 0.67 0.72 -2.50
CA LEU A 637 1.59 0.36 -1.43
C LEU A 637 1.94 1.62 -0.61
N LYS A 638 0.91 2.24 -0.02
CA LYS A 638 1.01 3.38 0.88
C LYS A 638 1.54 2.84 2.19
N CYS A 639 2.68 3.36 2.59
CA CYS A 639 3.25 3.21 3.91
C CYS A 639 2.24 3.68 4.97
N THR A 640 1.42 2.76 5.48
CA THR A 640 0.47 3.06 6.55
C THR A 640 1.00 2.50 7.84
N ILE A 641 1.02 3.36 8.86
CA ILE A 641 1.32 2.96 10.23
C ILE A 641 -0.04 2.63 10.86
N PRO A 642 -0.35 1.34 11.10
CA PRO A 642 -1.62 0.96 11.70
C PRO A 642 -1.73 1.53 13.11
N THR A 643 -2.93 1.94 13.49
CA THR A 643 -3.26 2.34 14.86
C THR A 643 -4.08 1.25 15.52
N PHE A 644 -3.68 0.86 16.73
CA PHE A 644 -4.41 -0.12 17.51
C PHE A 644 -5.07 0.52 18.73
N ASP A 645 -6.20 -0.04 19.16
CA ASP A 645 -6.69 0.17 20.51
C ASP A 645 -5.70 -0.46 21.50
N ILE A 646 -5.22 0.33 22.46
CA ILE A 646 -4.32 -0.12 23.51
C ILE A 646 -4.92 -1.28 24.33
N TRP A 647 -6.25 -1.44 24.36
CA TRP A 647 -6.98 -2.48 25.08
C TRP A 647 -7.82 -3.39 24.17
N SER A 648 -7.38 -3.57 22.92
CA SER A 648 -8.02 -4.44 21.93
C SER A 648 -8.45 -5.80 22.51
N SER A 649 -9.58 -6.33 22.03
CA SER A 649 -10.18 -7.56 22.55
C SER A 649 -9.28 -8.79 22.37
N ASP A 650 -8.45 -8.82 21.32
CA ASP A 650 -7.52 -9.90 20.97
C ASP A 650 -6.38 -10.10 21.99
N ILE A 651 -6.07 -9.10 22.82
CA ILE A 651 -5.03 -9.19 23.85
C ILE A 651 -5.54 -9.54 25.24
N LYS A 652 -6.87 -9.54 25.46
CA LYS A 652 -7.47 -9.77 26.79
C LYS A 652 -7.07 -11.10 27.41
N GLN A 653 -6.81 -12.13 26.60
CA GLN A 653 -6.37 -13.45 27.08
C GLN A 653 -4.90 -13.47 27.58
N PHE A 654 -4.06 -12.58 27.06
CA PHE A 654 -2.64 -12.51 27.39
C PHE A 654 -2.36 -11.52 28.53
N VAL A 655 -3.10 -10.41 28.54
CA VAL A 655 -2.90 -9.29 29.45
C VAL A 655 -3.74 -9.46 30.72
N LYS A 656 -3.07 -9.69 31.84
CA LYS A 656 -3.67 -9.90 33.16
C LYS A 656 -3.22 -8.81 34.12
N ARG A 657 -4.04 -7.77 34.29
CA ARG A 657 -3.75 -6.61 35.17
C ARG A 657 -3.57 -6.94 36.65
N ARG A 658 -4.01 -8.13 37.11
CA ARG A 658 -4.13 -8.48 38.53
C ARG A 658 -3.15 -9.57 38.95
N GLN A 659 -1.86 -9.36 38.76
CA GLN A 659 -0.83 -10.13 39.45
C GLN A 659 -0.04 -9.19 40.36
N LYS A 660 -0.59 -8.88 41.53
CA LYS A 660 0.23 -8.32 42.62
C LYS A 660 0.85 -9.50 43.35
N THR A 661 2.17 -9.64 43.28
CA THR A 661 2.85 -10.60 44.16
C THR A 661 2.77 -10.12 45.62
N LYS A 662 2.95 -11.03 46.59
CA LYS A 662 2.94 -10.68 48.01
C LYS A 662 3.93 -9.54 48.30
N GLU A 663 3.51 -8.58 49.10
CA GLU A 663 4.35 -7.48 49.57
C GLU A 663 5.64 -8.02 50.19
N CYS A 664 6.79 -7.45 49.78
CA CYS A 664 8.09 -7.90 50.25
C CYS A 664 8.49 -7.14 51.50
N ILE A 665 8.81 -7.87 52.57
CA ILE A 665 9.37 -7.29 53.78
C ILE A 665 10.89 -7.40 53.69
N LYS A 666 11.59 -6.25 53.68
CA LYS A 666 13.05 -6.20 53.64
C LYS A 666 13.61 -6.85 54.91
N ARG A 667 14.30 -7.98 54.75
CA ARG A 667 14.87 -8.80 55.84
C ARG A 667 16.39 -8.92 55.78
N TYR A 668 17.02 -8.33 54.76
CA TYR A 668 18.46 -8.33 54.63
C TYR A 668 19.09 -7.36 55.64
N THR A 669 19.86 -7.90 56.57
CA THR A 669 20.81 -7.17 57.42
C THR A 669 22.21 -7.74 57.19
N ASN A 670 23.20 -6.87 57.04
CA ASN A 670 24.60 -7.28 56.91
C ASN A 670 25.36 -6.86 58.17
N GLU A 671 25.62 -7.83 59.04
CA GLU A 671 26.35 -7.63 60.30
C GLU A 671 27.80 -8.15 60.25
N TYR A 672 28.29 -8.48 59.05
CA TYR A 672 29.58 -9.15 58.86
C TYR A 672 30.63 -8.27 58.19
N TYR A 673 30.23 -7.45 57.22
CA TYR A 673 31.11 -6.47 56.59
C TYR A 673 30.40 -5.14 56.38
N GLU A 674 31.16 -4.05 56.25
CA GLU A 674 30.64 -2.76 55.81
C GLU A 674 31.52 -2.19 54.67
N ILE A 675 30.92 -1.32 53.86
CA ILE A 675 31.64 -0.53 52.86
C ILE A 675 31.46 0.94 53.22
N LYS A 676 32.57 1.63 53.46
CA LYS A 676 32.60 3.08 53.74
C LYS A 676 33.73 3.72 52.95
N ASN A 677 33.42 4.75 52.17
CA ASN A 677 34.40 5.49 51.36
C ASN A 677 35.29 4.57 50.50
N ASP A 678 34.68 3.58 49.83
CA ASP A 678 35.35 2.54 49.04
C ASP A 678 36.30 1.60 49.83
N TYR A 679 36.21 1.57 51.15
CA TYR A 679 36.89 0.58 51.98
C TYR A 679 35.93 -0.53 52.40
N LEU A 680 36.30 -1.78 52.11
CA LEU A 680 35.65 -2.96 52.65
C LEU A 680 36.32 -3.34 53.98
N SER A 681 35.55 -3.40 55.07
CA SER A 681 36.03 -3.76 56.40
C SER A 681 35.08 -4.72 57.11
N LEU A 682 35.54 -5.35 58.20
CA LEU A 682 34.65 -6.09 59.09
C LEU A 682 33.61 -5.14 59.70
N HIS A 683 32.39 -5.63 59.83
CA HIS A 683 31.34 -4.85 60.47
C HIS A 683 31.62 -4.78 61.99
N PRO A 684 31.43 -3.62 62.65
CA PRO A 684 31.78 -3.45 64.07
C PRO A 684 31.06 -4.40 65.04
N LYS A 685 29.92 -4.97 64.64
CA LYS A 685 29.11 -5.92 65.45
C LYS A 685 29.50 -7.39 65.26
N ILE A 686 30.54 -7.70 64.47
CA ILE A 686 30.94 -9.09 64.23
C ILE A 686 31.54 -9.71 65.51
N LYS A 687 31.21 -10.97 65.80
CA LYS A 687 31.81 -11.70 66.94
C LYS A 687 33.28 -12.00 66.66
N GLU A 688 34.14 -11.86 67.67
CA GLU A 688 35.60 -12.08 67.55
C GLU A 688 35.97 -13.46 66.99
N ASN A 689 35.14 -14.46 67.26
CA ASN A 689 35.35 -15.83 66.82
C ASN A 689 34.97 -16.12 65.36
N ILE A 690 34.47 -15.11 64.62
CA ILE A 690 34.09 -15.23 63.22
C ILE A 690 35.20 -14.68 62.33
N LYS A 691 35.71 -15.52 61.41
CA LYS A 691 36.75 -15.14 60.45
C LYS A 691 36.17 -14.95 59.06
N CYS A 692 36.26 -13.74 58.51
CA CYS A 692 35.80 -13.43 57.16
C CYS A 692 36.93 -13.39 56.13
N HIS A 693 36.60 -13.77 54.90
CA HIS A 693 37.47 -13.70 53.75
C HIS A 693 36.72 -13.07 52.59
N TYR A 694 37.44 -12.33 51.75
CA TYR A 694 36.92 -11.78 50.52
C TYR A 694 37.61 -12.39 49.29
N ILE A 695 36.90 -12.39 48.18
CA ILE A 695 37.37 -12.80 46.86
C ILE A 695 36.95 -11.70 45.88
N LYS A 696 37.93 -11.16 45.14
CA LYS A 696 37.68 -10.18 44.07
C LYS A 696 37.14 -10.90 42.84
N LEU A 697 36.14 -10.33 42.17
CA LEU A 697 35.58 -10.82 40.92
C LEU A 697 35.80 -9.73 39.87
N LEU A 698 36.84 -9.88 39.05
CA LEU A 698 37.29 -8.86 38.11
C LEU A 698 36.78 -9.15 36.69
N PRO A 699 36.41 -8.13 35.91
CA PRO A 699 36.08 -8.33 34.50
C PRO A 699 37.29 -8.79 33.68
N LYS A 700 37.03 -9.44 32.54
CA LYS A 700 38.01 -9.75 31.50
C LYS A 700 37.29 -9.70 30.15
N GLY A 701 37.14 -8.47 29.64
CA GLY A 701 36.25 -8.19 28.52
C GLY A 701 34.80 -8.57 28.82
N ASP A 702 34.00 -8.81 27.78
CA ASP A 702 32.62 -9.30 27.94
C ASP A 702 32.55 -10.84 28.07
N ASN A 703 33.68 -11.49 27.77
CA ASN A 703 33.75 -12.92 27.56
C ASN A 703 33.95 -13.73 28.85
N ASP A 704 34.74 -13.18 29.76
CA ASP A 704 35.22 -13.91 30.92
C ASP A 704 35.42 -12.97 32.11
N TRP A 705 35.89 -13.54 33.20
CA TRP A 705 36.17 -12.85 34.45
C TRP A 705 37.31 -13.56 35.18
N VAL A 706 37.99 -12.84 36.05
CA VAL A 706 39.06 -13.38 36.89
C VAL A 706 38.56 -13.50 38.32
N ILE A 707 38.52 -14.74 38.84
CA ILE A 707 38.26 -15.02 40.25
C ILE A 707 39.58 -14.88 41.00
N GLY A 708 39.68 -13.87 41.85
CA GLY A 708 40.87 -13.63 42.67
C GLY A 708 41.10 -14.71 43.72
N LYS A 709 42.30 -14.73 44.30
CA LYS A 709 42.61 -15.59 45.45
C LYS A 709 41.76 -15.17 46.66
N LYS A 710 41.32 -16.16 47.45
CA LYS A 710 40.68 -15.94 48.76
C LYS A 710 41.67 -15.22 49.68
N LYS A 711 41.31 -14.04 50.16
CA LYS A 711 42.13 -13.22 51.08
C LYS A 711 41.39 -12.98 52.40
N PRO A 712 42.08 -12.97 53.55
CA PRO A 712 41.46 -12.63 54.83
C PRO A 712 41.02 -11.16 54.85
N LEU A 713 39.88 -10.89 55.50
CA LEU A 713 39.39 -9.53 55.76
C LEU A 713 39.64 -9.19 57.23
N ASN A 714 40.91 -8.90 57.57
CA ASN A 714 41.32 -8.62 58.96
C ASN A 714 41.47 -7.11 59.25
N GLN A 715 41.62 -6.32 58.19
CA GLN A 715 41.76 -4.87 58.23
C GLN A 715 40.98 -4.26 57.07
N PRO A 716 40.60 -2.96 57.15
CA PRO A 716 39.99 -2.26 56.03
C PRO A 716 40.84 -2.35 54.77
N ILE A 717 40.21 -2.67 53.64
CA ILE A 717 40.87 -2.75 52.34
C ILE A 717 40.24 -1.77 51.34
N LYS A 718 41.05 -0.94 50.70
CA LYS A 718 40.59 -0.07 49.62
C LYS A 718 40.20 -0.93 48.42
N MET A 719 38.98 -0.76 47.93
CA MET A 719 38.42 -1.54 46.85
C MET A 719 38.94 -1.01 45.50
N ASP A 720 39.70 -1.83 44.79
CA ASP A 720 40.11 -1.68 43.38
C ASP A 720 39.24 -2.52 42.45
N PHE A 721 38.09 -2.99 42.94
CA PHE A 721 37.14 -3.87 42.25
C PHE A 721 35.70 -3.47 42.62
N ASP A 722 34.77 -3.69 41.69
CA ASP A 722 33.36 -3.40 41.94
C ASP A 722 32.62 -4.62 42.51
N ILE A 723 33.01 -5.82 42.09
CA ILE A 723 32.28 -7.05 42.39
C ILE A 723 33.14 -7.94 43.29
N PHE A 724 32.53 -8.46 44.35
CA PHE A 724 33.26 -9.28 45.33
C PHE A 724 32.35 -10.29 46.03
N LYS A 725 32.98 -11.32 46.56
CA LYS A 725 32.36 -12.34 47.40
C LYS A 725 32.95 -12.28 48.80
N VAL A 726 32.09 -12.32 49.81
CA VAL A 726 32.49 -12.43 51.22
C VAL A 726 32.04 -13.79 51.76
N VAL A 727 32.90 -14.45 52.53
CA VAL A 727 32.60 -15.70 53.24
C VAL A 727 33.13 -15.62 54.67
N CYS A 728 32.26 -15.80 55.65
CA CYS A 728 32.62 -15.81 57.06
C CYS A 728 32.36 -17.19 57.67
N ILE A 729 33.31 -17.66 58.47
CA ILE A 729 33.27 -18.96 59.15
C ILE A 729 33.43 -18.78 60.67
N ASP A 730 32.81 -19.65 61.45
CA ASP A 730 33.04 -19.74 62.90
C ASP A 730 34.28 -20.59 63.25
N GLU A 731 34.56 -20.74 64.54
CA GLU A 731 35.66 -21.57 65.10
C GLU A 731 35.60 -23.04 64.64
N ASN A 732 34.40 -23.57 64.41
CA ASN A 732 34.17 -24.93 63.94
C ASN A 732 34.30 -25.06 62.41
N LYS A 733 34.81 -24.01 61.73
CA LYS A 733 34.93 -23.90 60.27
C LYS A 733 33.58 -23.97 59.53
N LYS A 734 32.46 -23.75 60.22
CA LYS A 734 31.11 -23.71 59.61
C LYS A 734 30.88 -22.33 58.99
N VAL A 735 30.32 -22.31 57.77
CA VAL A 735 29.98 -21.05 57.09
C VAL A 735 28.75 -20.43 57.75
N VAL A 736 28.95 -19.29 58.41
CA VAL A 736 27.89 -18.51 59.08
C VAL A 736 27.33 -17.40 58.19
N PHE A 737 28.14 -16.89 57.26
CA PHE A 737 27.72 -15.88 56.29
C PHE A 737 28.42 -16.05 54.95
N LYS A 738 27.68 -15.78 53.88
CA LYS A 738 28.20 -15.72 52.53
C LYS A 738 27.33 -14.79 51.70
N ASP A 739 27.97 -13.90 50.93
CA ASP A 739 27.29 -12.97 50.04
C ASP A 739 28.17 -12.68 48.82
N ILE A 740 27.53 -12.32 47.71
CA ILE A 740 28.20 -11.80 46.51
C ILE A 740 27.49 -10.49 46.22
N ASN A 741 28.25 -9.40 46.21
CA ASN A 741 27.70 -8.06 46.14
C ASN A 741 28.51 -7.19 45.16
N TYR A 742 27.94 -6.04 44.81
CA TYR A 742 28.51 -5.04 43.93
C TYR A 742 28.58 -3.69 44.66
N HIS A 743 29.57 -2.88 44.29
CA HIS A 743 29.77 -1.52 44.78
C HIS A 743 30.44 -0.70 43.67
N VAL A 744 29.90 0.47 43.34
CA VAL A 744 30.56 1.37 42.38
C VAL A 744 31.67 2.12 43.11
N ARG A 745 32.93 1.73 42.88
CA ARG A 745 34.08 2.46 43.44
C ARG A 745 34.27 3.80 42.73
N ARG A 746 34.80 4.79 43.43
CA ARG A 746 35.18 6.07 42.81
C ARG A 746 36.56 5.98 42.15
N LEU A 747 36.61 6.26 40.85
CA LEU A 747 37.83 6.30 40.06
C LEU A 747 38.36 7.73 39.92
N GLU A 748 39.61 7.92 40.30
CA GLU A 748 40.32 9.19 40.16
C GLU A 748 40.99 9.31 38.79
N ILE A 749 40.18 9.29 37.73
CA ILE A 749 40.61 9.57 36.36
C ILE A 749 40.60 11.10 36.18
N THR A 750 41.78 11.71 36.04
CA THR A 750 41.97 13.16 35.85
C THR A 750 42.24 13.53 34.39
N ASN A 751 42.94 12.69 33.63
CA ASN A 751 43.14 12.81 32.18
C ASN A 751 43.24 11.41 31.56
N ARG A 752 42.48 11.15 30.48
CA ARG A 752 42.66 9.95 29.66
C ARG A 752 43.68 10.28 28.56
N THR A 753 44.70 9.46 28.43
CA THR A 753 45.71 9.54 27.36
C THR A 753 45.26 8.85 26.07
N GLU A 754 44.05 8.26 26.06
CA GLU A 754 43.44 7.61 24.91
C GLU A 754 43.31 8.63 23.77
N LYS A 755 43.95 8.37 22.63
CA LYS A 755 43.88 9.25 21.45
C LYS A 755 42.46 9.20 20.89
N VAL A 756 41.79 10.35 20.83
CA VAL A 756 40.48 10.49 20.15
C VAL A 756 40.68 10.24 18.66
N SER A 757 40.42 9.01 18.22
CA SER A 757 40.73 8.56 16.85
C SER A 757 39.53 8.60 15.91
N PHE A 758 38.31 8.73 16.43
CA PHE A 758 37.08 8.65 15.65
C PHE A 758 36.67 9.99 15.01
N LEU A 759 37.18 11.12 15.51
CA LEU A 759 36.94 12.44 14.91
C LEU A 759 37.80 12.63 13.66
N ARG A 760 37.30 13.42 12.70
CA ARG A 760 38.12 13.84 11.54
C ARG A 760 39.15 14.88 11.92
N ASP A 761 40.27 14.86 11.20
CA ASP A 761 41.31 15.88 11.33
C ASP A 761 40.73 17.28 11.13
N GLY A 762 41.07 18.19 12.03
CA GLY A 762 40.57 19.57 12.03
C GLY A 762 39.20 19.76 12.72
N TYR A 763 38.48 18.70 13.09
CA TYR A 763 37.27 18.81 13.90
C TYR A 763 37.61 18.98 15.39
N GLY A 764 38.13 20.16 15.75
CA GLY A 764 38.48 20.49 17.12
C GLY A 764 37.24 20.69 18.00
N ILE A 765 37.16 19.95 19.11
CA ILE A 765 36.17 20.20 20.17
C ILE A 765 36.87 20.98 21.28
N GLU A 766 36.61 22.27 21.36
CA GLU A 766 37.19 23.13 22.40
C GLU A 766 36.63 22.77 23.80
N ASN A 767 37.47 22.89 24.84
CA ASN A 767 37.10 22.60 26.24
C ASN A 767 36.28 23.70 26.92
N ARG A 768 35.39 24.39 26.18
CA ARG A 768 34.72 25.59 26.70
C ARG A 768 33.34 25.33 27.32
N ASN A 769 32.60 24.34 26.83
CA ASN A 769 31.22 24.08 27.29
C ASN A 769 31.09 22.81 28.15
N LYS A 770 29.97 22.74 28.87
CA LYS A 770 29.61 21.65 29.81
C LYS A 770 29.42 20.31 29.08
N LYS A 771 29.87 19.23 29.73
CA LYS A 771 29.54 17.85 29.35
C LYS A 771 28.27 17.43 30.08
N TYR A 772 27.31 16.85 29.36
CA TYR A 772 26.07 16.32 29.94
C TYR A 772 26.17 14.82 30.13
N SER A 773 25.79 14.32 31.31
CA SER A 773 25.70 12.89 31.55
C SER A 773 24.50 12.26 30.84
N ILE A 774 24.62 11.00 30.46
CA ILE A 774 23.59 10.24 29.73
C ILE A 774 23.34 8.94 30.47
N ASN A 775 22.07 8.66 30.77
CA ASN A 775 21.64 7.42 31.41
C ASN A 775 20.57 6.76 30.55
N ILE A 776 20.84 5.54 30.08
CA ILE A 776 19.94 4.78 29.23
C ILE A 776 19.38 3.57 30.00
N PHE A 777 18.06 3.53 30.15
CA PHE A 777 17.32 2.42 30.73
C PHE A 777 16.69 1.62 29.60
N VAL A 778 17.30 0.49 29.26
CA VAL A 778 16.74 -0.45 28.28
C VAL A 778 15.89 -1.46 29.03
N ILE A 779 14.60 -1.52 28.70
CA ILE A 779 13.69 -2.55 29.18
C ILE A 779 13.42 -3.47 27.99
N ASP A 780 14.07 -4.63 27.98
CA ASP A 780 13.97 -5.59 26.88
C ASP A 780 12.51 -5.94 26.59
N SER A 781 12.17 -6.08 25.31
CA SER A 781 10.84 -6.55 24.89
C SER A 781 9.68 -5.59 25.21
N LEU A 782 9.94 -4.34 25.63
CA LEU A 782 8.91 -3.34 25.89
C LEU A 782 8.51 -2.58 24.61
N SER A 783 7.26 -2.74 24.16
CA SER A 783 6.71 -1.98 23.04
C SER A 783 6.09 -0.65 23.49
N TYR A 784 5.87 0.28 22.56
CA TYR A 784 5.19 1.55 22.87
C TYR A 784 3.78 1.36 23.44
N TYR A 785 2.97 0.52 22.80
CA TYR A 785 1.61 0.21 23.28
C TYR A 785 1.63 -0.51 24.62
N HIS A 786 2.59 -1.40 24.85
CA HIS A 786 2.73 -2.07 26.13
C HIS A 786 3.21 -1.13 27.23
N ALA A 787 4.08 -0.16 26.94
CA ALA A 787 4.45 0.88 27.89
C ALA A 787 3.22 1.73 28.28
N LYS A 788 2.34 2.07 27.34
CA LYS A 788 1.07 2.76 27.65
C LYS A 788 0.16 1.96 28.57
N ARG A 789 0.15 0.63 28.47
CA ARG A 789 -0.62 -0.24 29.35
C ARG A 789 0.06 -0.44 30.71
N GLY A 790 1.34 -0.81 30.67
CA GLY A 790 2.11 -1.37 31.76
C GLY A 790 2.82 -0.35 32.61
N LEU A 791 3.28 0.77 32.04
CA LEU A 791 4.05 1.81 32.72
C LEU A 791 3.21 3.08 32.94
N THR A 792 1.96 2.94 33.37
CA THR A 792 1.03 4.08 33.44
C THR A 792 1.53 5.16 34.39
N LYS A 793 2.05 4.76 35.56
CA LYS A 793 2.48 5.68 36.60
C LYS A 793 3.85 6.28 36.30
N THR A 794 4.82 5.43 35.97
CA THR A 794 6.18 5.85 35.59
C THR A 794 6.14 6.80 34.40
N ARG A 795 5.38 6.49 33.34
CA ARG A 795 5.25 7.37 32.17
C ARG A 795 4.66 8.72 32.54
N LYS A 796 3.62 8.74 33.37
CA LYS A 796 2.99 9.99 33.82
C LYS A 796 3.99 10.85 34.60
N LEU A 797 4.77 10.25 35.50
CA LEU A 797 5.82 10.93 36.26
C LEU A 797 6.87 11.53 35.32
N LEU A 798 7.39 10.75 34.36
CA LEU A 798 8.45 11.20 33.44
C LEU A 798 7.97 12.30 32.48
N LEU A 799 6.77 12.17 31.91
CA LEU A 799 6.17 13.20 31.06
C LEU A 799 5.96 14.51 31.81
N LYS A 800 5.56 14.44 33.08
CA LYS A 800 5.23 15.62 33.89
C LYS A 800 6.47 16.27 34.52
N ASN A 801 7.25 15.52 35.26
CA ASN A 801 8.34 16.04 36.09
C ASN A 801 9.65 16.18 35.29
N TYR A 802 9.96 15.18 34.47
CA TYR A 802 11.18 15.18 33.65
C TYR A 802 10.99 15.88 32.31
N GLN A 803 9.77 16.35 31.99
CA GLN A 803 9.40 16.93 30.70
C GLN A 803 9.85 16.07 29.51
N SER A 804 9.80 14.75 29.70
CA SER A 804 10.23 13.79 28.69
C SER A 804 9.35 13.85 27.45
N ILE A 805 9.94 13.55 26.28
CA ILE A 805 9.25 13.47 25.01
C ILE A 805 9.25 12.02 24.54
N GLU A 806 8.06 11.47 24.29
CA GLU A 806 7.86 10.12 23.76
C GLU A 806 7.92 10.10 22.24
N PHE A 807 8.51 9.05 21.68
CA PHE A 807 8.59 8.79 20.24
C PHE A 807 7.80 7.52 19.93
N PRO A 808 6.52 7.63 19.50
CA PRO A 808 5.67 6.47 19.25
C PRO A 808 6.14 5.57 18.11
N LEU A 809 7.03 6.06 17.24
CA LEU A 809 7.37 5.44 15.96
C LEU A 809 8.85 5.05 15.87
N LEU A 810 9.45 4.56 16.97
CA LEU A 810 10.72 3.84 16.91
C LEU A 810 10.50 2.45 16.31
N ASN A 811 11.31 2.13 15.30
CA ASN A 811 11.30 0.86 14.59
C ASN A 811 12.57 0.06 14.89
N ARG A 812 12.44 -1.23 15.19
CA ARG A 812 13.60 -2.13 15.31
C ARG A 812 14.27 -2.36 13.95
N ILE A 813 15.55 -2.71 13.92
CA ILE A 813 16.30 -2.95 12.67
C ILE A 813 16.63 -4.44 12.44
N SER A 814 16.40 -5.29 13.45
CA SER A 814 16.61 -6.74 13.37
C SER A 814 15.74 -7.52 14.37
N ASP A 815 15.82 -8.85 14.29
CA ASP A 815 15.07 -9.85 15.06
C ASP A 815 15.17 -9.79 16.59
N ASN A 816 16.38 -9.70 17.16
CA ASN A 816 16.62 -9.84 18.60
C ASN A 816 17.51 -8.73 19.18
N SER A 817 17.81 -8.81 20.46
CA SER A 817 18.49 -7.75 21.23
C SER A 817 19.85 -7.35 20.68
N ARG A 818 20.69 -8.35 20.34
CA ARG A 818 22.07 -8.13 19.90
C ARG A 818 22.19 -7.28 18.62
N PRO A 819 21.52 -7.59 17.50
CA PRO A 819 21.59 -6.77 16.31
C PRO A 819 20.85 -5.43 16.42
N ASN A 820 19.88 -5.29 17.32
CA ASN A 820 19.34 -3.95 17.61
C ASN A 820 20.33 -3.11 18.43
N ALA A 821 21.08 -3.74 19.35
CA ALA A 821 22.20 -3.09 20.05
C ALA A 821 23.31 -2.64 19.09
N TYR A 822 23.62 -3.41 18.04
CA TYR A 822 24.51 -2.95 16.96
C TYR A 822 24.06 -1.64 16.32
N GLY A 823 22.75 -1.45 16.16
CA GLY A 823 22.20 -0.21 15.62
C GLY A 823 22.52 1.00 16.50
N PHE A 824 22.01 1.00 17.74
CA PHE A 824 22.08 2.21 18.58
C PHE A 824 23.39 2.37 19.36
N LEU A 825 24.19 1.30 19.51
CA LEU A 825 25.49 1.37 20.19
C LEU A 825 26.68 1.35 19.24
N MET A 826 26.54 0.84 18.01
CA MET A 826 27.69 0.66 17.09
C MET A 826 27.47 1.23 15.68
N ASN A 827 26.29 1.78 15.35
CA ASN A 827 25.96 2.25 14.00
C ASN A 827 26.09 1.16 12.92
N MET A 828 25.84 -0.10 13.31
CA MET A 828 25.99 -1.28 12.46
C MET A 828 24.65 -2.00 12.24
N ASN A 829 24.47 -2.56 11.05
CA ASN A 829 23.37 -3.40 10.65
C ASN A 829 23.85 -4.81 10.32
N ARG A 830 23.15 -5.80 10.90
CA ARG A 830 23.39 -7.22 10.67
C ARG A 830 22.88 -7.71 9.31
N ASN A 831 21.79 -7.13 8.82
CA ASN A 831 21.04 -7.66 7.68
C ASN A 831 21.30 -6.84 6.43
N ASN A 832 21.26 -7.49 5.27
CA ASN A 832 21.14 -6.79 3.99
C ASN A 832 19.79 -6.06 3.94
N ILE A 833 19.73 -4.94 3.24
CA ILE A 833 18.53 -4.09 3.14
C ILE A 833 18.20 -3.90 1.67
N SER A 834 17.01 -4.35 1.29
CA SER A 834 16.49 -4.25 -0.08
C SER A 834 15.37 -3.23 -0.14
N SER A 835 15.27 -2.50 -1.26
CA SER A 835 14.14 -1.62 -1.51
C SER A 835 12.97 -2.42 -2.09
N LEU A 836 11.76 -2.09 -1.65
CA LEU A 836 10.54 -2.81 -2.06
C LEU A 836 10.27 -2.73 -3.56
N ASP A 837 10.58 -1.59 -4.18
CA ASP A 837 10.35 -1.33 -5.60
C ASP A 837 11.45 -1.92 -6.49
N GLY A 838 12.56 -2.40 -5.93
CA GLY A 838 13.69 -2.98 -6.68
C GLY A 838 14.56 -1.97 -7.44
N ASP A 839 14.17 -0.69 -7.44
CA ASP A 839 14.85 0.39 -8.20
C ASP A 839 16.14 0.91 -7.53
N LYS A 840 16.39 0.55 -6.27
CA LYS A 840 17.56 0.99 -5.49
C LYS A 840 18.53 -0.17 -5.26
N LYS A 841 19.83 0.09 -5.38
CA LYS A 841 20.89 -0.87 -5.05
C LYS A 841 20.77 -1.33 -3.58
N PRO A 842 20.82 -2.63 -3.28
CA PRO A 842 20.79 -3.13 -1.91
C PRO A 842 21.91 -2.54 -1.05
N ILE A 843 21.63 -2.34 0.24
CA ILE A 843 22.65 -2.01 1.24
C ILE A 843 23.07 -3.32 1.90
N PHE A 844 24.35 -3.65 1.84
CA PHE A 844 24.87 -4.89 2.43
C PHE A 844 25.11 -4.75 3.93
N SER A 845 25.08 -5.90 4.62
CA SER A 845 25.46 -6.05 6.03
C SER A 845 26.86 -5.50 6.29
N ASP A 846 27.08 -4.90 7.47
CA ASP A 846 28.42 -4.48 7.88
C ASP A 846 29.35 -5.65 8.20
N PHE A 847 28.81 -6.86 8.29
CA PHE A 847 29.57 -8.10 8.47
C PHE A 847 29.85 -8.81 7.14
N GLY A 848 29.39 -8.27 6.00
CA GLY A 848 29.53 -8.92 4.70
C GLY A 848 28.84 -10.29 4.66
N GLU A 849 29.58 -11.30 4.23
CA GLU A 849 29.12 -12.71 4.18
C GLU A 849 29.43 -13.48 5.48
N ASP A 850 30.18 -12.89 6.40
CA ASP A 850 30.57 -13.55 7.65
C ASP A 850 29.37 -13.67 8.61
N ASP A 851 29.35 -14.75 9.41
CA ASP A 851 28.41 -14.87 10.52
C ASP A 851 28.76 -13.85 11.62
N PRO A 852 27.88 -12.88 11.93
CA PRO A 852 28.14 -11.90 12.98
C PRO A 852 28.42 -12.54 14.34
N CYS A 853 27.93 -13.75 14.61
CA CYS A 853 28.24 -14.51 15.84
C CYS A 853 29.72 -14.93 15.92
N ARG A 854 30.39 -15.12 14.78
CA ARG A 854 31.79 -15.60 14.69
C ARG A 854 32.80 -14.48 14.48
N VAL A 855 32.33 -13.28 14.16
CA VAL A 855 33.16 -12.08 13.98
C VAL A 855 33.48 -11.45 15.33
N GLN A 856 34.76 -11.18 15.56
CA GLN A 856 35.21 -10.44 16.73
C GLN A 856 34.77 -8.98 16.62
N LEU A 857 33.96 -8.50 17.57
CA LEU A 857 33.52 -7.12 17.59
C LEU A 857 34.70 -6.17 17.80
N LYS A 858 34.76 -5.15 16.93
CA LYS A 858 35.64 -3.98 17.04
C LYS A 858 34.89 -2.86 17.73
N ASP A 859 35.62 -2.02 18.44
CA ASP A 859 35.07 -0.92 19.25
C ASP A 859 35.26 0.46 18.61
N ASP A 860 35.72 0.51 17.37
CA ASP A 860 35.96 1.72 16.57
C ASP A 860 34.72 2.58 16.37
N THR A 861 33.54 1.97 16.23
CA THR A 861 32.25 2.67 16.15
C THR A 861 31.43 2.58 17.42
N TYR A 862 31.96 2.01 18.51
CA TYR A 862 31.18 1.77 19.72
C TYR A 862 31.00 3.04 20.55
N ILE A 863 29.74 3.46 20.72
CA ILE A 863 29.41 4.76 21.29
C ILE A 863 29.92 4.90 22.73
N ALA A 864 29.84 3.84 23.55
CA ALA A 864 30.31 3.90 24.93
C ALA A 864 31.84 4.11 25.01
N LYS A 865 32.60 3.49 24.10
CA LYS A 865 34.03 3.74 23.96
C LYS A 865 34.30 5.17 23.52
N MET A 866 33.54 5.72 22.59
CA MET A 866 33.71 7.13 22.19
C MET A 866 33.47 8.10 23.35
N TYR A 867 32.45 7.86 24.16
CA TYR A 867 32.21 8.61 25.40
C TYR A 867 33.40 8.47 26.36
N ARG A 868 33.89 7.24 26.56
CA ARG A 868 35.07 6.93 27.37
C ARG A 868 36.28 7.75 26.90
N ASP A 869 36.65 7.64 25.63
CA ASP A 869 37.78 8.33 25.00
C ASP A 869 37.66 9.86 25.11
N MET A 870 36.42 10.40 25.10
CA MET A 870 36.16 11.83 25.32
C MET A 870 36.13 12.26 26.79
N GLY A 871 36.54 11.36 27.70
CA GLY A 871 36.73 11.63 29.12
C GLY A 871 35.44 11.61 29.92
N TYR A 872 34.47 10.77 29.53
CA TYR A 872 33.34 10.40 30.39
C TYR A 872 33.73 9.21 31.26
N ILE A 873 33.11 9.09 32.44
CA ILE A 873 33.10 7.83 33.19
C ILE A 873 32.00 6.94 32.63
N THR A 874 32.29 5.68 32.31
CA THR A 874 31.33 4.80 31.64
C THR A 874 30.93 3.59 32.47
N MET A 875 29.65 3.23 32.41
CA MET A 875 29.09 2.08 33.12
C MET A 875 28.12 1.26 32.26
N ASN A 876 28.14 -0.07 32.41
CA ASN A 876 27.08 -0.95 31.93
C ASN A 876 26.59 -1.99 32.95
N GLY A 877 25.33 -2.39 32.84
CA GLY A 877 24.76 -3.47 33.64
C GLY A 877 23.65 -4.24 32.92
N GLU A 878 23.62 -5.55 33.13
CA GLU A 878 22.66 -6.47 32.52
C GLU A 878 22.25 -7.54 33.53
N ASP A 879 21.05 -8.10 33.39
CA ASP A 879 20.50 -9.04 34.36
C ASP A 879 20.24 -10.46 33.82
N TYR A 880 20.39 -10.70 32.51
CA TYR A 880 20.12 -12.00 31.93
C TYR A 880 21.23 -13.02 32.25
N ILE A 881 20.95 -13.97 33.12
CA ILE A 881 21.93 -14.96 33.60
C ILE A 881 22.62 -15.75 32.47
N SER A 882 21.88 -16.07 31.42
CA SER A 882 22.34 -16.97 30.36
C SER A 882 23.24 -16.30 29.32
N GLY A 883 23.32 -14.96 29.29
CA GLY A 883 23.95 -14.20 28.20
C GLY A 883 24.54 -12.86 28.62
N SER A 884 25.02 -12.07 27.67
CA SER A 884 24.92 -10.60 27.62
C SER A 884 24.41 -10.24 26.23
N VAL A 885 24.01 -8.98 26.02
CA VAL A 885 23.50 -8.48 24.75
C VAL A 885 24.49 -8.68 23.60
N PHE A 886 25.80 -8.60 23.85
CA PHE A 886 26.83 -8.85 22.84
C PHE A 886 27.40 -10.28 22.85
N ARG A 887 27.29 -11.01 23.96
CA ARG A 887 27.73 -12.41 24.09
C ARG A 887 26.60 -13.33 24.52
N TRP A 888 26.01 -13.95 23.51
CA TRP A 888 25.01 -15.01 23.66
C TRP A 888 25.52 -16.30 23.02
N ASN A 889 25.24 -17.46 23.63
CA ASN A 889 25.51 -18.81 23.11
C ASN A 889 26.83 -18.97 22.30
N ARG A 890 27.97 -18.59 22.92
CA ARG A 890 29.35 -18.66 22.39
C ARG A 890 29.73 -17.68 21.27
N CYS A 891 28.85 -16.73 20.93
CA CYS A 891 29.21 -15.67 20.01
C CYS A 891 30.40 -14.84 20.50
N LYS A 892 31.26 -14.42 19.57
CA LYS A 892 32.37 -13.52 19.84
C LYS A 892 31.82 -12.13 20.16
N SER A 893 32.41 -11.55 21.19
CA SER A 893 32.12 -10.21 21.72
C SER A 893 33.46 -9.56 22.09
N PHE A 894 33.44 -8.29 22.49
CA PHE A 894 34.63 -7.50 22.82
C PHE A 894 35.64 -8.26 23.71
N ILE A 895 36.91 -8.26 23.28
CA ILE A 895 38.02 -8.85 24.04
C ILE A 895 38.41 -7.94 25.20
N ASN A 896 38.44 -6.63 24.95
CA ASN A 896 38.89 -5.63 25.90
C ASN A 896 37.72 -5.05 26.69
N GLU A 897 38.00 -4.59 27.90
CA GLU A 897 37.03 -3.89 28.75
C GLU A 897 36.60 -2.57 28.12
N GLN A 898 35.30 -2.44 27.90
CA GLN A 898 34.74 -1.28 27.23
C GLN A 898 34.25 -0.19 28.20
N TYR A 899 34.19 -0.51 29.49
CA TYR A 899 33.61 0.32 30.53
C TYR A 899 34.58 0.47 31.70
N ASP A 900 34.49 1.59 32.40
CA ASP A 900 35.21 1.72 33.68
C ASP A 900 34.54 0.91 34.79
N HIS A 901 33.21 0.81 34.71
CA HIS A 901 32.37 0.04 35.63
C HIS A 901 31.51 -0.94 34.85
N THR A 902 31.51 -2.21 35.27
CA THR A 902 30.67 -3.21 34.63
C THR A 902 30.10 -4.21 35.63
N LEU A 903 28.81 -4.50 35.50
CA LEU A 903 28.14 -5.53 36.27
C LEU A 903 28.39 -6.95 35.73
N ARG A 904 29.17 -7.08 34.64
CA ARG A 904 29.41 -8.36 33.97
C ARG A 904 29.95 -9.47 34.88
N PRO A 905 30.93 -9.24 35.79
CA PRO A 905 31.38 -10.26 36.73
C PRO A 905 30.27 -10.75 37.65
N PHE A 906 29.37 -9.87 38.09
CA PHE A 906 28.22 -10.24 38.93
C PHE A 906 27.22 -11.11 38.16
N GLN A 907 26.96 -10.77 36.90
CA GLN A 907 26.14 -11.58 36.00
C GLN A 907 26.76 -12.97 35.73
N LEU A 908 28.07 -13.04 35.46
CA LEU A 908 28.80 -14.30 35.27
C LEU A 908 28.81 -15.15 36.55
N ALA A 909 28.93 -14.53 37.73
CA ALA A 909 28.82 -15.22 39.01
C ALA A 909 27.51 -15.98 39.15
N ARG A 910 26.40 -15.41 38.65
CA ARG A 910 25.08 -16.08 38.68
C ARG A 910 25.05 -17.36 37.85
N ARG A 911 25.93 -17.56 36.87
CA ARG A 911 26.01 -18.85 36.12
C ARG A 911 26.55 -19.99 36.96
N ILE A 912 27.31 -19.70 38.02
CA ILE A 912 27.80 -20.72 38.95
C ILE A 912 26.66 -21.06 39.92
N LYS A 913 26.14 -22.30 39.87
CA LYS A 913 25.00 -22.76 40.68
C LYS A 913 25.11 -22.40 42.17
N SER A 914 26.28 -22.60 42.76
CA SER A 914 26.51 -22.29 44.19
C SER A 914 26.50 -20.79 44.50
N PHE A 915 26.91 -19.95 43.56
CA PHE A 915 26.92 -18.49 43.70
C PHE A 915 25.53 -17.93 43.44
N ASN A 916 24.81 -18.47 42.45
CA ASN A 916 23.44 -18.07 42.15
C ASN A 916 22.50 -18.24 43.34
N LEU A 917 22.63 -19.34 44.09
CA LEU A 917 21.83 -19.58 45.30
C LEU A 917 22.07 -18.50 46.37
N ILE A 918 23.32 -18.03 46.49
CA ILE A 918 23.69 -16.95 47.41
C ILE A 918 23.07 -15.64 46.94
N ILE A 919 23.28 -15.30 45.67
CA ILE A 919 22.81 -14.05 45.06
C ILE A 919 21.29 -13.99 45.10
N LYS A 920 20.58 -15.04 44.66
CA LYS A 920 19.11 -15.09 44.67
C LYS A 920 18.54 -14.87 46.07
N LYS A 921 19.09 -15.55 47.08
CA LYS A 921 18.68 -15.35 48.48
C LYS A 921 18.97 -13.92 48.95
N SER A 922 20.14 -13.36 48.61
CA SER A 922 20.51 -11.99 48.96
C SER A 922 19.55 -10.96 48.35
N LEU A 923 19.25 -11.09 47.04
CA LEU A 923 18.32 -10.22 46.32
C LEU A 923 16.88 -10.33 46.86
N GLU A 924 16.40 -11.55 47.16
CA GLU A 924 15.10 -11.79 47.78
C GLU A 924 14.97 -11.09 49.14
N LEU A 925 15.98 -11.23 50.02
CA LEU A 925 16.00 -10.58 51.33
C LEU A 925 16.08 -9.05 51.24
N LYS A 926 16.71 -8.53 50.19
CA LYS A 926 16.81 -7.08 49.88
C LYS A 926 15.54 -6.53 49.20
N CYS A 927 14.56 -7.37 48.88
CA CYS A 927 13.38 -7.01 48.09
C CYS A 927 13.67 -6.51 46.66
N LEU A 928 14.80 -6.93 46.08
CA LEU A 928 15.17 -6.60 44.70
C LEU A 928 14.54 -7.62 43.73
N LYS A 929 13.21 -7.67 43.73
CA LYS A 929 12.42 -8.49 42.78
C LYS A 929 12.67 -8.04 41.34
N TYR A 930 12.42 -8.94 40.38
CA TYR A 930 12.61 -8.68 38.94
C TYR A 930 13.99 -8.10 38.60
N ASN A 931 15.01 -8.48 39.36
CA ASN A 931 16.39 -7.99 39.21
C ASN A 931 16.52 -6.46 39.29
N PHE A 932 15.74 -5.79 40.14
CA PHE A 932 15.82 -4.33 40.36
C PHE A 932 17.19 -3.85 40.91
N PHE A 933 18.14 -4.77 41.13
CA PHE A 933 19.54 -4.44 41.41
C PHE A 933 20.20 -3.62 40.30
N LEU A 934 19.71 -3.67 39.05
CA LEU A 934 20.23 -2.82 37.97
C LEU A 934 19.99 -1.34 38.25
N GLN A 935 18.80 -0.98 38.72
CA GLN A 935 18.44 0.38 39.09
C GLN A 935 19.22 0.85 40.31
N ASP A 936 19.43 -0.04 41.28
CA ASP A 936 20.30 0.22 42.44
C ASP A 936 21.75 0.49 42.00
N TYR A 937 22.30 -0.32 41.08
CA TYR A 937 23.63 -0.11 40.51
C TYR A 937 23.74 1.21 39.73
N MET A 938 22.72 1.55 38.93
CA MET A 938 22.63 2.83 38.22
C MET A 938 22.58 4.02 39.19
N LYS A 939 21.84 3.89 40.30
CA LYS A 939 21.77 4.90 41.35
C LYS A 939 23.13 5.11 42.00
N GLN A 940 23.78 4.04 42.46
CA GLN A 940 25.13 4.12 43.05
C GLN A 940 26.12 4.79 42.08
N PHE A 941 26.05 4.45 40.79
CA PHE A 941 26.89 5.07 39.77
C PHE A 941 26.63 6.56 39.62
N ALA A 942 25.36 6.95 39.46
CA ALA A 942 24.97 8.35 39.28
C ALA A 942 25.31 9.20 40.53
N GLU A 943 25.17 8.65 41.73
CA GLU A 943 25.53 9.32 42.98
C GLU A 943 27.05 9.47 43.15
N THR A 944 27.82 8.41 42.82
CA THR A 944 29.29 8.40 42.94
C THR A 944 29.95 9.41 42.00
N TYR A 945 29.37 9.58 40.80
CA TYR A 945 29.90 10.44 39.75
C TYR A 945 29.00 11.66 39.46
N LYS A 946 28.22 12.13 40.43
CA LYS A 946 27.37 13.33 40.27
C LYS A 946 28.14 14.59 39.86
N ASP A 947 29.44 14.63 40.16
CA ASP A 947 30.38 15.71 39.86
C ASP A 947 31.21 15.49 38.59
N LYS A 948 31.04 14.36 37.91
CA LYS A 948 31.73 14.04 36.65
C LYS A 948 30.72 13.68 35.56
N ALA A 949 31.04 14.05 34.32
CA ALA A 949 30.20 13.63 33.19
C ALA A 949 30.31 12.12 32.97
N SER A 950 29.17 11.45 32.81
CA SER A 950 29.11 10.00 32.73
C SER A 950 28.19 9.49 31.61
N PHE A 951 28.51 8.31 31.09
CA PHE A 951 27.69 7.60 30.11
C PHE A 951 27.36 6.22 30.67
N SER A 952 26.09 5.94 30.89
CA SER A 952 25.65 4.69 31.48
C SER A 952 24.49 4.08 30.72
N TRP A 953 24.42 2.76 30.72
CA TRP A 953 23.20 2.06 30.38
C TRP A 953 23.01 0.80 31.21
N ILE A 954 21.75 0.48 31.47
CA ILE A 954 21.35 -0.81 32.03
C ILE A 954 20.32 -1.47 31.12
N TRP A 955 20.33 -2.80 31.09
CA TRP A 955 19.44 -3.61 30.27
C TRP A 955 18.69 -4.63 31.10
N ALA A 956 17.44 -4.32 31.41
CA ALA A 956 16.52 -5.15 32.18
C ALA A 956 15.82 -6.14 31.26
N THR A 957 16.29 -7.37 31.25
CA THR A 957 15.80 -8.48 30.42
C THR A 957 14.73 -9.30 31.15
N ASP A 958 15.01 -9.70 32.39
CA ASP A 958 14.18 -10.70 33.10
C ASP A 958 12.80 -10.17 33.49
N VAL A 959 12.59 -8.84 33.45
CA VAL A 959 11.29 -8.21 33.71
C VAL A 959 10.27 -8.70 32.68
N LEU A 960 10.54 -8.50 31.39
CA LEU A 960 9.55 -8.70 30.33
C LEU A 960 9.87 -9.83 29.37
N HIS A 961 11.14 -10.23 29.21
CA HIS A 961 11.55 -11.15 28.14
C HIS A 961 10.73 -12.46 28.12
N HIS A 962 10.44 -13.03 29.30
CA HIS A 962 9.67 -14.28 29.42
C HIS A 962 8.21 -14.10 29.88
N HIS A 963 7.87 -12.94 30.44
CA HIS A 963 6.60 -12.74 31.16
C HIS A 963 5.98 -11.38 30.84
N LEU A 964 4.99 -11.39 29.94
CA LEU A 964 4.30 -10.18 29.47
C LEU A 964 3.72 -9.32 30.63
N ASN A 965 3.21 -9.93 31.70
CA ASN A 965 2.46 -9.21 32.73
C ASN A 965 3.31 -8.64 33.88
N ASN A 966 4.60 -8.95 33.96
CA ASN A 966 5.44 -8.49 35.07
C ASN A 966 5.63 -6.96 35.09
N ILE A 967 5.47 -6.30 33.94
CA ILE A 967 5.63 -4.84 33.82
C ILE A 967 4.65 -4.05 34.71
N TYR A 968 3.48 -4.61 35.01
CA TYR A 968 2.47 -3.94 35.84
C TYR A 968 2.90 -3.78 37.29
N GLU A 969 3.62 -4.76 37.86
CA GLU A 969 4.23 -4.62 39.18
C GLU A 969 5.51 -3.78 39.11
N TYR A 970 6.26 -3.91 38.02
CA TYR A 970 7.49 -3.16 37.80
C TYR A 970 7.26 -1.64 37.68
N ASP A 971 6.09 -1.20 37.21
CA ASP A 971 5.70 0.22 37.12
C ASP A 971 5.70 0.92 38.48
N ASP A 972 5.22 0.26 39.52
CA ASP A 972 5.23 0.82 40.88
C ASP A 972 6.68 1.03 41.34
N MET A 973 7.55 0.05 41.11
CA MET A 973 8.97 0.11 41.50
C MET A 973 9.74 1.18 40.71
N LEU A 974 9.48 1.31 39.40
CA LEU A 974 10.10 2.33 38.57
C LEU A 974 9.60 3.74 38.90
N GLU A 975 8.30 3.91 39.20
CA GLU A 975 7.75 5.19 39.63
C GLU A 975 8.47 5.66 40.89
N ASP A 976 8.54 4.80 41.91
CA ASP A 976 9.24 5.11 43.18
C ASP A 976 10.71 5.44 42.92
N TYR A 977 11.40 4.64 42.12
CA TYR A 977 12.79 4.88 41.76
C TYR A 977 13.00 6.25 41.10
N PHE A 978 12.25 6.60 40.05
CA PHE A 978 12.42 7.87 39.37
C PHE A 978 11.96 9.06 40.22
N LYS A 979 11.00 8.86 41.13
CA LYS A 979 10.55 9.89 42.06
C LYS A 979 11.61 10.19 43.12
N GLU A 980 12.21 9.16 43.69
CA GLU A 980 13.28 9.30 44.69
C GLU A 980 14.57 9.89 44.11
N ASN A 981 14.84 9.63 42.82
CA ASN A 981 16.09 10.04 42.17
C ASN A 981 15.90 11.23 41.20
N GLU A 982 14.83 12.01 41.33
CA GLU A 982 14.54 13.14 40.43
C GLU A 982 15.69 14.15 40.36
N LYS A 983 16.25 14.55 41.50
CA LYS A 983 17.40 15.48 41.56
C LYS A 983 18.67 14.88 40.96
N THR A 984 18.84 13.56 41.03
CA THR A 984 20.01 12.87 40.50
C THR A 984 20.02 12.89 38.97
N PHE A 985 18.85 12.85 38.35
CA PHE A 985 18.70 12.70 36.90
C PHE A 985 18.22 13.97 36.17
N GLU A 986 17.74 15.02 36.86
CA GLU A 986 17.14 16.21 36.23
C GLU A 986 18.08 16.99 35.28
N ASN A 987 19.39 16.87 35.48
CA ASN A 987 20.42 17.54 34.67
C ASN A 987 21.12 16.59 33.68
N ASN A 988 20.57 15.40 33.47
CA ASN A 988 21.12 14.38 32.57
C ASN A 988 20.20 14.20 31.37
N PHE A 989 20.76 13.74 30.24
CA PHE A 989 19.92 13.10 29.22
C PHE A 989 19.49 11.75 29.77
N LEU A 990 18.18 11.59 29.99
CA LEU A 990 17.60 10.34 30.46
C LEU A 990 16.84 9.71 29.30
N ILE A 991 17.26 8.52 28.89
CA ILE A 991 16.61 7.75 27.81
C ILE A 991 15.99 6.51 28.42
N ILE A 992 14.71 6.29 28.17
CA ILE A 992 14.03 5.02 28.48
C ILE A 992 13.58 4.43 27.17
N MET A 993 14.09 3.24 26.85
CA MET A 993 13.85 2.63 25.56
C MET A 993 13.78 1.11 25.63
N SER A 994 13.49 0.51 24.49
CA SER A 994 13.60 -0.92 24.27
C SER A 994 14.31 -1.19 22.95
N ASP A 995 14.85 -2.39 22.81
CA ASP A 995 15.44 -2.92 21.59
C ASP A 995 14.39 -3.44 20.60
N HIS A 996 13.37 -4.13 21.11
CA HIS A 996 12.22 -4.68 20.38
C HIS A 996 10.99 -4.80 21.29
N GLY A 997 9.85 -5.25 20.76
CA GLY A 997 8.68 -5.62 21.58
C GLY A 997 8.66 -7.09 21.99
N PHE A 998 7.62 -7.49 22.72
CA PHE A 998 7.51 -8.85 23.27
C PHE A 998 7.31 -9.91 22.16
N ARG A 999 8.14 -10.96 22.18
CA ARG A 999 8.24 -11.98 21.11
C ARG A 999 8.14 -13.43 21.58
N LEU A 1000 8.06 -13.69 22.89
CA LEU A 1000 8.21 -15.04 23.46
C LEU A 1000 6.90 -15.66 23.97
N SER A 1001 5.80 -15.45 23.26
CA SER A 1001 4.55 -16.17 23.51
C SER A 1001 3.58 -16.08 22.32
N ASP A 1002 2.43 -16.73 22.47
CA ASP A 1002 1.31 -16.64 21.52
C ASP A 1002 0.73 -15.22 21.40
N PHE A 1003 1.14 -14.28 22.26
CA PHE A 1003 0.83 -12.85 22.10
C PHE A 1003 1.20 -12.33 20.71
N GLN A 1004 2.35 -12.75 20.16
CA GLN A 1004 2.81 -12.35 18.84
C GLN A 1004 1.95 -12.93 17.69
N ARG A 1005 0.95 -13.76 17.99
CA ARG A 1005 -0.03 -14.21 16.98
C ARG A 1005 -1.15 -13.20 16.75
N SER A 1006 -1.40 -12.30 17.72
CA SER A 1006 -2.35 -11.18 17.56
C SER A 1006 -1.78 -10.09 16.63
N ASP A 1007 -2.65 -9.32 15.96
CA ASP A 1007 -2.21 -8.28 15.03
C ASP A 1007 -1.42 -7.17 15.74
N ILE A 1008 -1.91 -6.75 16.91
CA ILE A 1008 -1.20 -5.79 17.77
C ILE A 1008 0.12 -6.37 18.30
N GLY A 1009 0.17 -7.66 18.68
CA GLY A 1009 1.40 -8.30 19.15
C GLY A 1009 2.48 -8.40 18.07
N LYS A 1010 2.09 -8.69 16.82
CA LYS A 1010 2.99 -8.66 15.65
C LYS A 1010 3.56 -7.25 15.43
N TYR A 1011 2.70 -6.23 15.49
CA TYR A 1011 3.11 -4.84 15.35
C TYR A 1011 4.02 -4.39 16.50
N GLU A 1012 3.64 -4.67 17.74
CA GLU A 1012 4.37 -4.31 18.95
C GLU A 1012 5.78 -4.90 18.97
N ALA A 1013 5.97 -6.13 18.47
CA ALA A 1013 7.28 -6.74 18.34
C ALA A 1013 8.26 -5.88 17.51
N ASN A 1014 7.76 -5.12 16.54
CA ASN A 1014 8.54 -4.20 15.69
C ASN A 1014 8.60 -2.75 16.22
N ASN A 1015 7.76 -2.38 17.20
CA ASN A 1015 7.59 -1.01 17.72
C ASN A 1015 8.08 -0.88 19.18
N PRO A 1016 9.40 -0.93 19.42
CA PRO A 1016 9.96 -0.72 20.75
C PRO A 1016 9.60 0.65 21.31
N TYR A 1017 9.55 0.74 22.63
CA TYR A 1017 9.33 1.99 23.34
C TYR A 1017 10.56 2.91 23.24
N PHE A 1018 10.34 4.22 23.17
CA PHE A 1018 11.40 5.23 23.27
C PHE A 1018 10.86 6.54 23.86
N MET A 1019 11.60 7.06 24.83
CA MET A 1019 11.37 8.34 25.48
C MET A 1019 12.71 8.97 25.84
N ILE A 1020 12.82 10.28 25.68
CA ILE A 1020 14.01 11.05 26.06
C ILE A 1020 13.63 12.27 26.88
N SER A 1021 14.33 12.48 28.00
CA SER A 1021 14.36 13.74 28.75
C SER A 1021 15.65 14.49 28.44
N VAL A 1022 15.53 15.81 28.35
CA VAL A 1022 16.64 16.73 28.12
C VAL A 1022 17.06 17.33 29.47
N PRO A 1023 18.36 17.56 29.73
CA PRO A 1023 18.84 18.29 30.91
C PRO A 1023 18.09 19.60 31.14
N LYS A 1024 17.75 19.89 32.38
CA LYS A 1024 16.92 21.06 32.76
C LYS A 1024 17.40 22.39 32.16
N ASP A 1025 18.72 22.63 32.18
CA ASP A 1025 19.37 23.82 31.63
C ASP A 1025 19.33 23.93 30.10
N LEU A 1026 19.04 22.82 29.39
CA LEU A 1026 18.85 22.83 27.93
C LEU A 1026 17.38 22.93 27.51
N ARG A 1027 16.42 22.88 28.46
CA ARG A 1027 14.99 22.89 28.13
C ARG A 1027 14.49 24.27 27.68
N ASP A 1028 15.19 25.34 28.04
CA ASP A 1028 14.89 26.71 27.58
C ASP A 1028 15.40 26.96 26.15
N ASN A 1029 16.16 26.02 25.56
CA ASN A 1029 16.51 26.08 24.15
C ASN A 1029 15.29 25.69 23.29
N ASP A 1030 14.49 26.70 22.92
CA ASP A 1030 13.28 26.55 22.13
C ASP A 1030 13.50 25.81 20.80
N SER A 1031 14.66 25.99 20.17
CA SER A 1031 14.94 25.32 18.89
C SER A 1031 15.19 23.83 19.08
N LEU A 1032 15.94 23.44 20.12
CA LEU A 1032 16.15 22.05 20.50
C LEU A 1032 14.81 21.39 20.88
N MET A 1033 14.05 22.01 21.77
CA MET A 1033 12.79 21.42 22.25
C MET A 1033 11.72 21.35 21.15
N ARG A 1034 11.64 22.35 20.26
CA ARG A 1034 10.73 22.30 19.10
C ARG A 1034 11.13 21.21 18.11
N ASN A 1035 12.42 21.07 17.79
CA ASN A 1035 12.90 20.03 16.90
C ASN A 1035 12.57 18.64 17.47
N LEU A 1036 12.85 18.43 18.75
CA LEU A 1036 12.60 17.14 19.40
C LEU A 1036 11.11 16.77 19.41
N LYS A 1037 10.22 17.72 19.72
CA LYS A 1037 8.75 17.53 19.63
C LYS A 1037 8.24 17.32 18.20
N TYR A 1038 8.86 17.96 17.21
CA TYR A 1038 8.52 17.76 15.80
C TYR A 1038 8.94 16.37 15.32
N ASN A 1039 10.16 15.98 15.67
CA ASN A 1039 10.77 14.72 15.29
C ASN A 1039 10.11 13.52 15.98
N SER A 1040 9.51 13.72 17.15
CA SER A 1040 8.81 12.64 17.87
C SER A 1040 7.62 12.06 17.13
N LYS A 1041 7.09 12.78 16.14
CA LYS A 1041 6.00 12.34 15.27
C LYS A 1041 6.49 11.64 14.00
N LYS A 1042 7.80 11.37 13.86
CA LYS A 1042 8.41 10.78 12.67
C LYS A 1042 8.81 9.34 12.91
N LEU A 1043 8.82 8.54 11.83
CA LEU A 1043 9.40 7.19 11.85
C LEU A 1043 10.93 7.29 12.01
N ILE A 1044 11.44 6.63 13.03
CA ILE A 1044 12.87 6.63 13.40
C ILE A 1044 13.37 5.19 13.62
N SER A 1045 14.68 5.02 13.66
CA SER A 1045 15.34 3.73 13.89
C SER A 1045 16.39 3.81 15.00
N HIS A 1046 16.91 2.66 15.43
CA HIS A 1046 18.07 2.58 16.32
C HIS A 1046 19.30 3.34 15.80
N MET A 1047 19.45 3.51 14.48
CA MET A 1047 20.53 4.33 13.92
C MET A 1047 20.39 5.82 14.27
N ASP A 1048 19.15 6.31 14.39
CA ASP A 1048 18.90 7.70 14.79
C ASP A 1048 19.20 7.93 16.27
N VAL A 1049 19.00 6.90 17.10
CA VAL A 1049 19.41 6.93 18.52
C VAL A 1049 20.94 7.04 18.61
N TYR A 1050 21.68 6.23 17.84
CA TYR A 1050 23.15 6.36 17.75
C TYR A 1050 23.58 7.77 17.35
N ALA A 1051 23.00 8.29 16.26
CA ALA A 1051 23.31 9.62 15.76
C ALA A 1051 23.00 10.72 16.79
N THR A 1052 21.95 10.53 17.59
CA THR A 1052 21.59 11.43 18.70
C THR A 1052 22.63 11.38 19.82
N LEU A 1053 23.09 10.19 20.21
CA LEU A 1053 24.15 10.03 21.19
C LEU A 1053 25.46 10.65 20.71
N LEU A 1054 25.77 10.55 19.42
CA LEU A 1054 26.96 11.18 18.83
C LEU A 1054 26.84 12.72 18.77
N ASP A 1055 25.68 13.26 18.44
CA ASP A 1055 25.39 14.71 18.49
C ASP A 1055 25.52 15.25 19.92
N ILE A 1056 25.03 14.51 20.94
CA ILE A 1056 25.22 14.87 22.35
C ILE A 1056 26.71 14.88 22.72
N LEU A 1057 27.45 13.84 22.32
CA LEU A 1057 28.87 13.71 22.63
C LEU A 1057 29.70 14.86 22.05
N THR A 1058 29.35 15.32 20.85
CA THR A 1058 30.16 16.26 20.06
C THR A 1058 29.65 17.70 20.18
N GLU A 1059 28.38 17.94 19.87
CA GLU A 1059 27.83 19.29 19.70
C GLU A 1059 27.40 19.97 20.98
N ALA A 1060 27.04 19.20 22.02
CA ALA A 1060 26.79 19.77 23.34
C ALA A 1060 28.04 20.47 23.86
N ARG A 1061 29.22 19.84 23.68
CA ARG A 1061 30.50 20.41 24.09
C ARG A 1061 31.01 21.49 23.13
N ARG A 1062 30.81 21.32 21.82
CA ARG A 1062 31.31 22.27 20.82
C ARG A 1062 30.55 23.59 20.84
N SER A 1063 29.23 23.55 20.94
CA SER A 1063 28.38 24.74 20.72
C SER A 1063 27.30 24.94 21.78
N ASN A 1064 27.18 24.05 22.76
CA ASN A 1064 26.05 24.03 23.71
C ASN A 1064 24.68 24.02 23.01
N PHE A 1065 24.60 23.40 21.83
CA PHE A 1065 23.42 23.40 20.97
C PHE A 1065 22.91 24.80 20.58
N ASN A 1066 23.80 25.79 20.51
CA ASN A 1066 23.44 27.14 20.06
C ASN A 1066 23.23 27.19 18.54
N ASP A 1067 23.96 26.39 17.77
CA ASP A 1067 23.64 26.13 16.37
C ASP A 1067 22.77 24.88 16.29
N MET A 1068 21.51 25.02 15.85
CA MET A 1068 20.55 23.92 15.69
C MET A 1068 20.29 23.56 14.23
N LYS A 1069 21.09 24.06 13.28
CA LYS A 1069 20.96 23.72 11.87
C LYS A 1069 21.20 22.21 11.67
N PRO A 1070 20.43 21.55 10.78
CA PRO A 1070 20.71 20.18 10.40
C PRO A 1070 22.03 20.10 9.62
N PHE A 1071 22.88 19.13 9.95
CA PHE A 1071 24.09 18.80 9.20
C PHE A 1071 24.33 17.29 9.23
N ASP A 1072 25.24 16.81 8.37
CA ASP A 1072 25.62 15.40 8.32
C ASP A 1072 26.76 15.11 9.32
N LEU A 1073 26.48 14.33 10.37
CA LEU A 1073 27.47 13.93 11.37
C LEU A 1073 28.63 13.10 10.76
N SER A 1074 28.46 12.51 9.58
CA SER A 1074 29.57 11.86 8.86
C SER A 1074 30.70 12.82 8.46
N THR A 1075 30.44 14.13 8.50
CA THR A 1075 31.44 15.17 8.24
C THR A 1075 32.40 15.40 9.41
N ILE A 1076 32.05 14.89 10.61
CA ILE A 1076 32.81 15.17 11.84
C ILE A 1076 33.51 13.92 12.40
N VAL A 1077 33.13 12.74 11.93
CA VAL A 1077 33.76 11.45 12.27
C VAL A 1077 34.39 10.76 11.06
N ASN A 1078 35.30 9.82 11.32
CA ASN A 1078 36.05 9.09 10.30
C ASN A 1078 35.28 7.89 9.66
N PHE A 1079 34.01 7.72 10.01
CA PHE A 1079 33.13 6.69 9.46
C PHE A 1079 31.80 7.32 8.97
N LYS A 1080 30.98 6.55 8.26
CA LYS A 1080 29.66 7.00 7.81
C LYS A 1080 28.62 6.84 8.91
N VAL A 1081 27.98 7.92 9.33
CA VAL A 1081 26.85 7.88 10.28
C VAL A 1081 25.57 7.54 9.51
N LYS A 1082 24.89 6.46 9.89
CA LYS A 1082 23.72 5.95 9.14
C LYS A 1082 22.42 6.65 9.51
N GLY A 1083 22.27 7.05 10.76
CA GLY A 1083 21.10 7.76 11.28
C GLY A 1083 21.21 9.27 11.21
N LYS A 1084 20.14 9.93 11.66
CA LYS A 1084 20.07 11.39 11.85
C LYS A 1084 19.72 11.68 13.30
N SER A 1085 20.39 12.66 13.89
CA SER A 1085 20.12 13.07 15.28
C SER A 1085 18.67 13.55 15.45
N LEU A 1086 18.04 13.10 16.53
CA LEU A 1086 16.68 13.49 16.92
C LEU A 1086 16.62 14.91 17.52
N LEU A 1087 17.77 15.51 17.87
CA LEU A 1087 17.86 16.89 18.33
C LEU A 1087 17.79 17.89 17.17
N ARG A 1088 18.12 17.47 15.95
CA ARG A 1088 18.14 18.30 14.74
C ARG A 1088 16.87 18.07 13.92
N LEU A 1089 16.34 19.11 13.28
CA LEU A 1089 15.12 19.00 12.48
C LEU A 1089 15.25 17.91 11.39
N LEU A 1090 14.41 16.88 11.46
CA LEU A 1090 14.34 15.83 10.46
C LEU A 1090 13.61 16.30 9.18
N PRO A 1091 13.79 15.62 8.02
CA PRO A 1091 13.11 15.99 6.78
C PRO A 1091 11.57 16.07 6.90
N ARG A 1092 10.96 17.00 6.16
CA ARG A 1092 9.49 17.20 6.16
C ARG A 1092 8.73 15.96 5.72
N LYS A 1093 9.17 15.30 4.64
CA LYS A 1093 8.66 13.99 4.20
C LYS A 1093 9.17 12.88 5.12
N ASN A 1094 8.33 11.90 5.44
CA ASN A 1094 8.76 10.75 6.22
C ASN A 1094 9.78 9.91 5.44
N ARG A 1095 10.82 9.44 6.13
CA ARG A 1095 11.83 8.54 5.57
C ARG A 1095 11.25 7.14 5.39
N SER A 1096 11.62 6.49 4.30
CA SER A 1096 11.30 5.08 4.04
C SER A 1096 12.10 4.14 4.97
N CYS A 1097 11.63 2.91 5.17
CA CYS A 1097 12.39 1.89 5.91
C CYS A 1097 13.78 1.64 5.30
N PHE A 1098 13.91 1.73 3.97
CA PHE A 1098 15.20 1.65 3.30
C PHE A 1098 16.16 2.77 3.74
N GLU A 1099 15.70 4.02 3.81
CA GLU A 1099 16.50 5.17 4.27
C GLU A 1099 16.83 5.13 5.77
N LEU A 1100 16.03 4.39 6.55
CA LEU A 1100 16.21 4.16 7.98
C LEU A 1100 17.05 2.92 8.28
N TYR A 1101 17.57 2.25 7.26
CA TYR A 1101 18.32 0.99 7.41
C TYR A 1101 17.50 -0.12 8.10
N ILE A 1102 16.21 -0.20 7.79
CA ILE A 1102 15.28 -1.20 8.31
C ILE A 1102 14.97 -2.21 7.19
N PRO A 1103 15.30 -3.50 7.35
CA PRO A 1103 14.83 -4.55 6.47
C PRO A 1103 13.30 -4.62 6.41
N LEU A 1104 12.74 -4.98 5.26
CA LEU A 1104 11.29 -4.93 4.98
C LEU A 1104 10.46 -5.74 6.00
N GLU A 1105 11.01 -6.85 6.47
CA GLU A 1105 10.36 -7.75 7.41
C GLU A 1105 10.25 -7.18 8.85
N PHE A 1106 10.98 -6.11 9.17
CA PHE A 1106 10.90 -5.40 10.45
C PHE A 1106 10.19 -4.04 10.35
N CYS A 1107 9.81 -3.63 9.15
CA CYS A 1107 9.26 -2.31 8.86
C CYS A 1107 7.85 -2.13 9.49
N LEU A 1108 7.67 -1.11 10.33
CA LEU A 1108 6.37 -0.72 10.94
C LEU A 1108 5.41 -0.12 9.94
N CYS A 1109 5.99 0.58 8.97
CA CYS A 1109 5.34 1.04 7.77
C CYS A 1109 4.89 -0.19 6.98
N SER A 1110 3.65 -0.59 7.21
CA SER A 1110 3.16 -1.88 6.76
C SER A 1110 2.72 -1.78 5.31
N ILE A 1111 3.17 -2.75 4.53
CA ILE A 1111 2.56 -3.09 3.26
C ILE A 1111 1.14 -3.55 3.57
N ASN A 1112 0.15 -2.92 2.95
CA ASN A 1112 -1.23 -3.35 3.09
C ASN A 1112 -1.48 -4.61 2.28
N PHE A 1113 -1.01 -5.73 2.81
CA PHE A 1113 -1.39 -7.06 2.35
C PHE A 1113 -2.88 -7.23 2.56
N ASP A 1114 -3.54 -7.68 1.51
CA ASP A 1114 -4.96 -7.80 1.46
C ASP A 1114 -5.32 -9.28 1.33
N PRO A 1115 -5.91 -9.88 2.39
CA PRO A 1115 -6.22 -11.31 2.41
C PRO A 1115 -7.30 -11.69 1.39
N SER A 1116 -8.00 -10.71 0.82
CA SER A 1116 -9.00 -10.94 -0.21
C SER A 1116 -8.43 -10.89 -1.65
N VAL A 1117 -7.12 -10.64 -1.80
CA VAL A 1117 -6.39 -10.86 -3.06
C VAL A 1117 -6.35 -12.36 -3.33
N GLU A 1118 -6.91 -12.76 -4.47
CA GLU A 1118 -6.96 -14.17 -4.86
C GLU A 1118 -5.54 -14.70 -5.08
N ILE A 1119 -5.23 -15.79 -4.35
CA ILE A 1119 -4.04 -16.60 -4.52
C ILE A 1119 -4.46 -17.83 -5.31
N THR A 1120 -3.97 -17.95 -6.53
CA THR A 1120 -4.23 -19.11 -7.38
C THR A 1120 -3.52 -20.35 -6.84
N ASN A 1121 -4.04 -21.55 -7.15
CA ASN A 1121 -3.37 -22.81 -6.79
C ASN A 1121 -1.94 -22.91 -7.35
N PHE A 1122 -1.65 -22.25 -8.47
CA PHE A 1122 -0.28 -22.17 -9.00
C PHE A 1122 0.62 -21.32 -8.11
N GLU A 1123 0.18 -20.09 -7.77
CA GLU A 1123 0.92 -19.19 -6.88
C GLU A 1123 1.15 -19.86 -5.51
N GLU A 1124 0.13 -20.51 -4.94
CA GLU A 1124 0.27 -21.25 -3.68
C GLU A 1124 1.34 -22.36 -3.77
N ASN A 1125 1.28 -23.22 -4.79
CA ASN A 1125 2.24 -24.33 -4.93
C ASN A 1125 3.67 -23.84 -5.14
N VAL A 1126 3.87 -22.83 -5.99
CA VAL A 1126 5.21 -22.26 -6.23
C VAL A 1126 5.73 -21.56 -4.97
N LEU A 1127 4.88 -20.82 -4.26
CA LEU A 1127 5.26 -20.18 -3.00
C LEU A 1127 5.58 -21.21 -1.93
N LYS A 1128 4.84 -22.32 -1.81
CA LYS A 1128 5.16 -23.43 -0.90
C LYS A 1128 6.55 -24.01 -1.18
N ILE A 1129 6.83 -24.33 -2.45
CA ILE A 1129 8.13 -24.86 -2.88
C ILE A 1129 9.25 -23.85 -2.61
N ASN A 1130 9.10 -22.60 -3.04
CA ASN A 1130 10.12 -21.58 -2.85
C ASN A 1130 10.32 -21.23 -1.38
N PHE A 1131 9.26 -21.21 -0.58
CA PHE A 1131 9.31 -20.96 0.86
C PHE A 1131 10.13 -22.03 1.58
N ILE A 1132 9.85 -23.32 1.34
CA ILE A 1132 10.61 -24.39 1.98
C ILE A 1132 12.02 -24.54 1.41
N ASN A 1133 12.20 -24.32 0.10
CA ASN A 1133 13.52 -24.32 -0.53
C ASN A 1133 14.40 -23.23 0.06
N ASN A 1134 13.90 -22.01 0.26
CA ASN A 1134 14.69 -20.95 0.90
C ASN A 1134 15.12 -21.31 2.33
N ILE A 1135 14.30 -22.05 3.08
CA ILE A 1135 14.67 -22.55 4.42
C ILE A 1135 15.78 -23.61 4.29
N ASN A 1136 15.60 -24.63 3.46
CA ASN A 1136 16.56 -25.73 3.31
C ASN A 1136 17.86 -25.30 2.64
N THR A 1137 17.81 -24.39 1.67
CA THR A 1137 19.00 -23.78 1.04
C THR A 1137 19.83 -23.02 2.06
N ARG A 1138 19.22 -22.38 3.07
CA ARG A 1138 19.99 -21.75 4.15
C ARG A 1138 20.67 -22.75 5.07
N ILE A 1139 20.03 -23.89 5.34
CA ILE A 1139 20.64 -25.00 6.06
C ILE A 1139 21.83 -25.55 5.24
N ALA A 1140 21.63 -25.75 3.94
CA ALA A 1140 22.66 -26.26 3.02
C ALA A 1140 23.85 -25.30 2.86
N ASN A 1141 23.59 -24.02 2.57
CA ASN A 1141 24.64 -23.00 2.41
C ASN A 1141 25.41 -22.74 3.70
N ALA A 1142 24.81 -23.06 4.86
CA ALA A 1142 25.48 -23.00 6.15
C ALA A 1142 26.23 -24.29 6.52
N ASN A 1143 26.28 -25.28 5.62
CA ASN A 1143 26.84 -26.61 5.85
C ASN A 1143 26.26 -27.33 7.08
N LEU A 1144 24.93 -27.24 7.27
CA LEU A 1144 24.23 -27.83 8.42
C LEU A 1144 23.36 -29.03 8.04
N THR A 1145 23.51 -29.56 6.83
CA THR A 1145 22.71 -30.67 6.33
C THR A 1145 22.99 -31.99 7.03
N GLU A 1146 24.12 -32.11 7.76
CA GLU A 1146 24.44 -33.30 8.54
C GLU A 1146 23.67 -33.33 9.87
N GLU A 1147 23.62 -32.20 10.57
CA GLU A 1147 23.03 -32.05 11.90
C GLU A 1147 21.53 -31.72 11.85
N CYS A 1148 21.12 -30.90 10.87
CA CYS A 1148 19.76 -30.42 10.73
C CYS A 1148 18.98 -31.27 9.73
N ALA A 1149 17.76 -31.64 10.12
CA ALA A 1149 16.83 -32.34 9.26
C ALA A 1149 16.35 -31.43 8.13
N VAL A 1150 16.18 -32.01 6.94
CA VAL A 1150 15.47 -31.36 5.84
C VAL A 1150 14.05 -31.05 6.32
N ARG A 1151 13.64 -29.80 6.16
CA ARG A 1151 12.30 -29.38 6.53
C ARG A 1151 11.34 -29.54 5.36
N THR A 1152 10.11 -29.92 5.68
CA THR A 1152 8.97 -29.97 4.76
C THR A 1152 7.85 -29.10 5.31
N ILE A 1153 6.85 -28.78 4.49
CA ILE A 1153 5.67 -28.05 4.95
C ILE A 1153 4.82 -28.96 5.83
N ASN A 1154 4.32 -28.42 6.94
CA ASN A 1154 3.35 -29.11 7.78
C ASN A 1154 1.93 -28.93 7.22
N GLU A 1155 1.50 -29.83 6.34
CA GLU A 1155 0.16 -29.77 5.72
C GLU A 1155 -0.99 -29.92 6.73
N LYS A 1156 -0.71 -30.38 7.97
CA LYS A 1156 -1.72 -30.46 9.05
C LYS A 1156 -1.94 -29.13 9.77
N LYS A 1157 -1.16 -28.09 9.45
CA LYS A 1157 -1.24 -26.76 10.07
C LYS A 1157 -1.53 -25.70 8.99
N PRO A 1158 -2.13 -24.56 9.34
CA PRO A 1158 -2.44 -23.52 8.36
C PRO A 1158 -1.18 -23.00 7.64
N PHE A 1159 -1.25 -22.91 6.31
CA PHE A 1159 -0.28 -22.21 5.47
C PHE A 1159 -0.96 -20.97 4.90
N LYS A 1160 -0.59 -19.78 5.38
CA LYS A 1160 -1.26 -18.53 5.06
C LYS A 1160 -0.47 -17.76 4.02
N ILE A 1161 -1.14 -17.39 2.94
CA ILE A 1161 -0.58 -16.50 1.91
C ILE A 1161 -1.53 -15.32 1.81
N VAL A 1162 -0.98 -14.12 1.96
CA VAL A 1162 -1.68 -12.87 1.68
C VAL A 1162 -0.86 -12.06 0.70
N ALA A 1163 -1.50 -11.46 -0.29
CA ALA A 1163 -0.80 -10.69 -1.31
C ALA A 1163 -1.11 -9.20 -1.19
N ALA A 1164 -0.20 -8.37 -1.65
CA ALA A 1164 -0.43 -6.96 -1.92
C ALA A 1164 0.03 -6.67 -3.35
N TYR A 1165 -0.40 -5.56 -3.90
CA TYR A 1165 0.10 -5.10 -5.20
C TYR A 1165 1.12 -3.98 -5.00
N LYS A 1166 2.26 -4.09 -5.69
CA LYS A 1166 3.21 -2.99 -5.87
C LYS A 1166 2.62 -1.92 -6.78
N ASN A 1167 3.29 -0.77 -6.82
CA ASN A 1167 2.90 0.37 -7.64
C ASN A 1167 2.94 0.07 -9.15
N ASP A 1168 3.71 -0.94 -9.57
CA ASP A 1168 3.76 -1.49 -10.93
C ASP A 1168 2.71 -2.58 -11.19
N ASN A 1169 1.77 -2.81 -10.24
CA ASN A 1169 0.79 -3.91 -10.22
C ASN A 1169 1.39 -5.32 -10.16
N SER A 1170 2.68 -5.47 -9.90
CA SER A 1170 3.24 -6.77 -9.56
C SER A 1170 2.76 -7.21 -8.17
N LYS A 1171 2.36 -8.48 -8.01
CA LYS A 1171 2.01 -9.04 -6.69
C LYS A 1171 3.28 -9.13 -5.84
N ILE A 1172 3.11 -8.88 -4.56
CA ILE A 1172 4.05 -9.31 -3.51
C ILE A 1172 3.29 -10.18 -2.53
N TYR A 1173 3.92 -11.26 -2.10
CA TYR A 1173 3.29 -12.25 -1.25
C TYR A 1173 3.94 -12.21 0.12
N LYS A 1174 3.13 -12.18 1.17
CA LYS A 1174 3.55 -12.50 2.52
C LYS A 1174 3.07 -13.89 2.83
N VAL A 1175 4.02 -14.79 3.05
CA VAL A 1175 3.80 -16.21 3.27
C VAL A 1175 4.14 -16.53 4.72
N GLU A 1176 3.22 -17.14 5.46
CA GLU A 1176 3.39 -17.63 6.82
C GLU A 1176 3.05 -19.13 6.86
N GLY A 1177 3.97 -19.98 7.31
CA GLY A 1177 3.81 -21.43 7.23
C GLY A 1177 4.52 -22.21 8.33
N TYR A 1178 3.92 -23.33 8.73
CA TYR A 1178 4.55 -24.29 9.63
C TYR A 1178 5.37 -25.31 8.85
N SER A 1179 6.47 -25.74 9.44
CA SER A 1179 7.32 -26.79 8.89
C SER A 1179 7.41 -28.00 9.82
N LEU A 1180 7.63 -29.16 9.22
CA LEU A 1180 8.07 -30.39 9.87
C LEU A 1180 9.55 -30.64 9.52
N PRO A 1181 10.29 -31.38 10.35
CA PRO A 1181 9.93 -31.78 11.70
C PRO A 1181 9.85 -30.60 12.69
N GLY A 1182 9.10 -30.79 13.77
CA GLY A 1182 8.88 -29.78 14.81
C GLY A 1182 7.67 -28.88 14.57
N ILE A 1183 7.72 -27.67 15.15
CA ILE A 1183 6.62 -26.70 15.17
C ILE A 1183 7.00 -25.37 14.53
N GLY A 1184 8.05 -25.34 13.70
CA GLY A 1184 8.63 -24.10 13.22
C GLY A 1184 7.70 -23.29 12.33
N LEU A 1185 7.29 -22.12 12.84
CA LEU A 1185 6.45 -21.14 12.15
C LEU A 1185 7.35 -20.07 11.52
N PHE A 1186 7.29 -19.96 10.21
CA PHE A 1186 8.14 -19.07 9.43
C PHE A 1186 7.32 -18.03 8.66
N LEU A 1187 7.92 -16.90 8.33
CA LEU A 1187 7.32 -15.80 7.56
C LEU A 1187 8.31 -15.24 6.54
N GLY A 1188 7.89 -15.08 5.28
CA GLY A 1188 8.72 -14.49 4.22
C GLY A 1188 7.92 -13.57 3.30
N ILE A 1189 8.59 -12.60 2.68
CA ILE A 1189 8.00 -11.71 1.66
C ILE A 1189 8.63 -12.03 0.30
N PHE A 1190 7.79 -12.35 -0.68
CA PHE A 1190 8.19 -12.76 -2.03
C PHE A 1190 7.69 -11.78 -3.09
N ASP A 1191 8.43 -11.63 -4.19
CA ASP A 1191 8.03 -10.83 -5.35
C ASP A 1191 7.05 -11.58 -6.27
N SER A 1192 6.66 -10.91 -7.37
CA SER A 1192 5.79 -11.48 -8.39
C SER A 1192 6.41 -12.63 -9.16
N ASN A 1193 7.73 -12.79 -9.09
CA ASN A 1193 8.48 -13.92 -9.63
C ASN A 1193 8.67 -15.03 -8.57
N PHE A 1194 7.99 -14.93 -7.43
CA PHE A 1194 8.08 -15.84 -6.28
C PHE A 1194 9.49 -15.94 -5.68
N LYS A 1195 10.33 -14.93 -5.89
CA LYS A 1195 11.66 -14.81 -5.28
C LYS A 1195 11.55 -14.07 -3.97
N LEU A 1196 12.31 -14.51 -2.98
CA LEU A 1196 12.33 -13.90 -1.66
C LEU A 1196 12.91 -12.47 -1.77
N ILE A 1197 12.11 -11.45 -1.41
CA ILE A 1197 12.53 -10.03 -1.36
C ILE A 1197 13.17 -9.73 -0.01
N SER A 1198 12.56 -10.24 1.07
CA SER A 1198 13.12 -10.09 2.41
C SER A 1198 14.42 -10.87 2.44
N ASN A 1199 15.55 -10.25 2.79
CA ASN A 1199 16.85 -10.93 2.75
C ASN A 1199 16.92 -12.14 3.70
N GLU A 1200 15.87 -12.39 4.50
CA GLU A 1200 15.65 -13.57 5.33
C GLU A 1200 14.18 -14.03 5.34
N ILE A 1201 13.96 -15.32 5.64
CA ILE A 1201 12.66 -15.84 6.13
C ILE A 1201 12.71 -15.78 7.67
N GLN A 1202 11.79 -15.04 8.28
CA GLN A 1202 11.73 -14.90 9.73
C GLN A 1202 11.19 -16.17 10.39
N ARG A 1203 11.77 -16.53 11.54
CA ARG A 1203 11.20 -17.53 12.46
C ARG A 1203 10.38 -16.80 13.51
N ILE A 1204 9.06 -17.06 13.54
CA ILE A 1204 8.11 -16.32 14.39
C ILE A 1204 8.02 -16.89 15.80
N ASN A 1205 8.14 -18.21 15.96
CA ASN A 1205 8.11 -18.85 17.27
C ASN A 1205 9.50 -19.30 17.75
N LYS A 1206 9.60 -19.61 19.04
CA LYS A 1206 10.84 -20.11 19.66
C LYS A 1206 11.38 -21.33 18.91
N TYR A 1207 12.70 -21.38 18.73
CA TYR A 1207 13.40 -22.44 17.99
C TYR A 1207 14.55 -23.09 18.75
N GLY A 1208 14.96 -22.56 19.92
CA GLY A 1208 16.11 -23.07 20.67
C GLY A 1208 15.99 -24.56 21.02
N GLU A 1209 14.81 -25.01 21.45
CA GLU A 1209 14.58 -26.43 21.77
C GLU A 1209 14.75 -27.39 20.58
N GLU A 1210 14.60 -26.89 19.35
CA GLU A 1210 14.78 -27.65 18.11
C GLU A 1210 16.23 -27.64 17.60
N SER A 1211 17.01 -26.60 17.91
CA SER A 1211 18.31 -26.32 17.28
C SER A 1211 19.49 -26.43 18.25
N ASP A 1212 19.35 -25.93 19.49
CA ASP A 1212 20.40 -25.92 20.52
C ASP A 1212 20.85 -27.32 20.94
N LYS A 1213 20.12 -28.35 20.50
CA LYS A 1213 20.46 -29.74 20.78
C LYS A 1213 21.69 -30.18 20.00
N CYS A 1214 21.87 -29.77 18.75
CA CYS A 1214 22.90 -30.30 17.85
C CYS A 1214 23.81 -29.23 17.25
N ILE A 1215 23.38 -27.97 17.23
CA ILE A 1215 24.19 -26.86 16.72
C ILE A 1215 24.30 -25.76 17.76
N GLU A 1216 25.42 -25.04 17.73
CA GLU A 1216 25.57 -23.78 18.46
C GLU A 1216 24.77 -22.66 17.77
N GLU A 1217 24.56 -21.55 18.47
CA GLU A 1217 23.88 -20.42 17.85
C GLU A 1217 24.73 -19.78 16.76
N GLN A 1218 24.08 -19.55 15.64
CA GLN A 1218 24.61 -18.91 14.46
C GLN A 1218 23.45 -18.31 13.66
N LEU A 1219 23.77 -17.54 12.63
CA LEU A 1219 22.80 -16.87 11.75
C LEU A 1219 21.64 -17.80 11.31
N ASN A 1220 21.94 -19.07 11.02
CA ASN A 1220 21.00 -20.02 10.46
C ASN A 1220 20.36 -20.98 11.48
N SER A 1221 20.63 -20.85 12.79
CA SER A 1221 20.09 -21.77 13.82
C SER A 1221 18.56 -21.79 13.85
N LYS A 1222 17.92 -20.65 13.54
CA LYS A 1222 16.46 -20.50 13.45
C LYS A 1222 15.77 -21.42 12.42
N TYR A 1223 16.52 -21.93 11.45
CA TYR A 1223 16.04 -22.86 10.43
C TYR A 1223 16.28 -24.33 10.80
N CYS A 1224 17.16 -24.63 11.74
CA CYS A 1224 17.54 -26.00 12.05
C CYS A 1224 16.46 -26.75 12.85
N TYR A 1225 16.28 -28.03 12.55
CA TYR A 1225 15.69 -29.01 13.48
C TYR A 1225 16.68 -30.16 13.63
N CYS A 1226 17.14 -30.46 14.83
CA CYS A 1226 18.17 -31.46 15.02
C CYS A 1226 17.70 -32.87 14.65
N LYS A 1227 18.42 -33.55 13.76
CA LYS A 1227 18.08 -34.93 13.34
C LYS A 1227 18.01 -35.92 14.50
N LYS A 1228 18.85 -35.74 15.53
CA LYS A 1228 18.82 -36.59 16.72
C LYS A 1228 17.48 -36.55 17.48
N LEU A 1229 16.73 -35.46 17.40
CA LEU A 1229 15.40 -35.36 17.99
C LEU A 1229 14.36 -36.22 17.25
N ILE A 1230 14.63 -36.61 16.00
CA ILE A 1230 13.77 -37.54 15.24
C ILE A 1230 14.03 -38.97 15.70
N GLN A 1231 15.31 -39.32 15.88
CA GLN A 1231 15.73 -40.66 16.30
C GLN A 1231 15.25 -41.01 17.71
N ASP A 1232 15.16 -40.03 18.62
CA ASP A 1232 14.63 -40.21 19.98
C ASP A 1232 13.10 -40.33 20.02
N SER A 1233 12.37 -39.91 18.97
CA SER A 1233 10.89 -39.99 18.92
C SER A 1233 10.35 -41.33 18.38
N THR A 1234 11.25 -42.18 17.88
CA THR A 1234 10.97 -43.55 17.39
C THR A 1234 11.39 -44.64 18.38
N LYS A 1235 11.86 -44.26 19.57
CA LYS A 1235 12.02 -45.12 20.76
C LYS A 1235 10.95 -44.75 21.77
#